data_AF-A0A800A762-F1
#
_entry.id   AF-A0A800A762-F1
#
_cell.length_a   1.000
_cell.length_b   1.000
_cell.length_c   1.000
_cell.angle_alpha   90.00
_cell.angle_beta   90.00
_cell.angle_gamma   90.00
#
_symmetry.space_group_name_H-M   'P 1'
#
loop_
_entity.id
_entity.type
_entity.pdbx_description
1 polymer ?
#
loop_
_entity_poly.entity_id
_entity_poly.type
_entity_poly.pdbx_seq_one_letter_code
_entity_poly.pdbx_strand_id
1 'polypeptide(L)'
;ITGTGDSGKSSLVDEIIRRLLLDFADLRVAIISVDPSKRKSGGALLGDRIRMNSLPHPRAYMRSLATRQANLALSPHVHRAIDTVKVAGYDLVILETSGIGQSDTEIVDFSDLALYVMTPDYGAATQLEKIDMLDFADLVAINKADKEGALDALRDVRKQYRRNHHAFDVGEEDLPIYLTVASDFNDPGTNRFYLSLVEALTGLGMDLTSTLDLPTAESEKQHVLPPHRTRYLAEIVEEIRRYDEWAERQAETAERLYRLQAAREVAGVSEEIERLTSEIHPENLRSLERWEAMVAEYSGEEFVYFVRGEEIRVPLHHETLSHTRVSKVALPRYRSWGDRLYWMLQENVPGQFPYTAGVYPFKRIEEDPTRMFAGEGPPEQTNRRFHYLAAGMPAKRLSTAFDSVTLYGEDPHERPDIYGKVGNSGVSVPTLDDAKKLYSGFDLSDPTTSVSMTINGPAPMILAFFMNAAIDQACEKYITSQGMWDEVEARIDEIYGDRPRPRYEGELPEGHDGLGLRLLGVTGDQVLPRDVYEKIKAETISVVRGTVQADILKEDQAQNTCIFSTEFALKMMGDIQEYFVANDVRNFYSVSISGYHMAEAGANPITQLAFTLANGFTYVEHYLARGMDIDDFAPNLSFFFSNGVDAEYAVIGRVARRIWAKAMKHKYGGNERSQMLKYHIQTSGRSLHAQEIGFNDIRTTLQALYAIYDNCNSLHTNAYDEAITTPTEESVRRALAIQLIINRELGLAKNENPLQGSFIVEELTDLVEEAVLMEFERINSRGGVLGAMERQYQRSKIQEESLYYEQQKESGAYPIVGVNTFLSKEGSPFQLPGELRRSTDEDKMRQIHNLRAFQERNQKATEKALAELQEAAVQGRNVFAQLMETAKTASLGQMSRALYDVGGQYRRNM
;
A
#
# COMPACT_ATOMS: atom_id res chain seq x y z
N ILE A 1 -19.66 12.38 27.93
CA ILE A 1 -19.21 11.12 27.28
C ILE A 1 -18.07 10.53 28.10
N THR A 2 -18.26 9.34 28.66
CA THR A 2 -17.25 8.61 29.43
C THR A 2 -17.20 7.15 29.01
N GLY A 3 -16.26 6.36 29.53
CA GLY A 3 -16.02 5.00 29.07
C GLY A 3 -14.62 4.50 29.34
N THR A 4 -14.44 3.19 29.20
CA THR A 4 -13.16 2.51 29.41
C THR A 4 -12.07 3.07 28.50
N GLY A 5 -10.80 2.89 28.89
CA GLY A 5 -9.67 3.19 28.01
C GLY A 5 -9.78 2.41 26.70
N ASP A 6 -9.44 3.05 25.57
CA ASP A 6 -9.49 2.45 24.23
C ASP A 6 -10.88 1.96 23.75
N SER A 7 -11.98 2.40 24.38
CA SER A 7 -13.35 2.16 23.86
C SER A 7 -13.69 2.96 22.61
N GLY A 8 -12.82 3.88 22.18
CA GLY A 8 -13.04 4.72 21.00
C GLY A 8 -13.90 5.97 21.25
N LYS A 9 -13.94 6.48 22.49
CA LYS A 9 -14.64 7.71 22.89
C LYS A 9 -14.41 8.87 21.92
N SER A 10 -13.15 9.26 21.69
CA SER A 10 -12.82 10.42 20.86
C SER A 10 -13.21 10.23 19.40
N SER A 11 -13.18 8.99 18.90
CA SER A 11 -13.64 8.67 17.54
C SER A 11 -15.17 8.78 17.43
N LEU A 12 -15.90 8.29 18.44
CA LEU A 12 -17.36 8.43 18.49
C LEU A 12 -17.77 9.91 18.66
N VAL A 13 -17.04 10.68 19.47
CA VAL A 13 -17.23 12.14 19.62
C VAL A 13 -17.07 12.84 18.27
N ASP A 14 -16.02 12.52 17.51
CA ASP A 14 -15.81 13.07 16.17
C ASP A 14 -16.96 12.74 15.21
N GLU A 15 -17.44 11.49 15.20
CA GLU A 15 -18.59 11.06 14.39
C GLU A 15 -19.90 11.75 14.78
N ILE A 16 -20.11 12.05 16.06
CA ILE A 16 -21.25 12.83 16.56
C ILE A 16 -21.14 14.28 16.07
N ILE A 17 -19.97 14.92 16.24
CA ILE A 17 -19.74 16.30 15.81
C ILE A 17 -19.96 16.43 14.31
N ARG A 18 -19.44 15.48 13.52
CA ARG A 18 -19.65 15.42 12.09
C ARG A 18 -21.13 15.50 11.73
N ARG A 19 -21.95 14.63 12.33
CA ARG A 19 -23.39 14.54 12.06
C ARG A 19 -24.13 15.80 12.54
N LEU A 20 -23.82 16.30 13.74
CA LEU A 20 -24.39 17.56 14.25
C LEU A 20 -24.12 18.74 13.33
N LEU A 21 -22.89 18.88 12.82
CA LEU A 21 -22.52 19.97 11.92
C LEU A 21 -23.17 19.85 10.54
N LEU A 22 -23.41 18.63 10.06
CA LEU A 22 -24.10 18.35 8.79
C LEU A 22 -25.62 18.55 8.90
N ASP A 23 -26.23 18.13 10.00
CA ASP A 23 -27.69 18.16 10.19
C ASP A 23 -28.20 19.57 10.54
N PHE A 24 -27.47 20.27 11.41
CA PHE A 24 -27.91 21.57 11.95
C PHE A 24 -26.96 22.67 11.50
N ALA A 25 -27.43 23.56 10.63
CA ALA A 25 -26.59 24.61 10.02
C ALA A 25 -26.13 25.71 11.00
N ASP A 26 -26.89 25.96 12.07
CA ASP A 26 -26.63 27.07 13.00
C ASP A 26 -26.03 26.62 14.34
N LEU A 27 -26.06 25.31 14.65
CA LEU A 27 -25.60 24.78 15.93
C LEU A 27 -24.09 24.99 16.14
N ARG A 28 -23.71 25.54 17.30
CA ARG A 28 -22.32 25.74 17.73
C ARG A 28 -21.98 24.77 18.85
N VAL A 29 -20.91 23.99 18.65
CA VAL A 29 -20.50 22.91 19.56
C VAL A 29 -19.13 23.19 20.18
N ALA A 30 -19.03 23.08 21.50
CA ALA A 30 -17.76 23.13 22.23
C ALA A 30 -17.41 21.74 22.79
N ILE A 31 -16.14 21.35 22.68
CA ILE A 31 -15.62 20.07 23.14
C ILE A 31 -14.55 20.33 24.21
N ILE A 32 -14.67 19.65 25.33
CA ILE A 32 -13.67 19.64 26.39
C ILE A 32 -13.27 18.17 26.58
N SER A 33 -12.07 17.79 26.17
CA SER A 33 -11.55 16.43 26.36
C SER A 33 -10.47 16.40 27.42
N VAL A 34 -10.42 15.34 28.22
CA VAL A 34 -9.49 15.19 29.35
C VAL A 34 -8.62 13.95 29.17
N ASP A 35 -7.31 14.15 29.17
CA ASP A 35 -6.32 13.07 29.05
C ASP A 35 -5.49 12.88 30.35
N PRO A 36 -5.03 11.64 30.64
CA PRO A 36 -4.30 11.35 31.86
C PRO A 36 -2.88 11.93 31.87
N SER A 37 -2.44 12.41 33.04
CA SER A 37 -1.08 12.95 33.23
C SER A 37 -0.07 11.88 33.68
N LYS A 38 1.16 11.91 33.13
CA LYS A 38 2.26 11.04 33.59
C LYS A 38 3.01 11.67 34.77
N ARG A 39 2.86 11.07 35.95
CA ARG A 39 3.49 11.56 37.20
C ARG A 39 5.02 11.68 37.13
N LYS A 40 5.70 10.74 36.46
CA LYS A 40 7.17 10.70 36.42
C LYS A 40 7.79 11.85 35.61
N SER A 41 7.13 12.25 34.51
CA SER A 41 7.61 13.35 33.66
C SER A 41 7.00 14.71 34.02
N GLY A 42 5.86 14.73 34.73
CA GLY A 42 5.10 15.95 35.02
C GLY A 42 4.29 16.47 33.83
N GLY A 43 4.35 15.80 32.67
CA GLY A 43 3.60 16.15 31.45
C GLY A 43 2.45 15.20 31.15
N ALA A 44 1.70 15.49 30.08
CA ALA A 44 0.63 14.65 29.56
C ALA A 44 0.72 14.58 28.03
N LEU A 45 0.35 13.43 27.45
CA LEU A 45 0.10 13.32 26.01
C LEU A 45 -1.39 13.57 25.81
N LEU A 46 -1.74 14.73 25.27
CA LEU A 46 -3.13 15.11 25.00
C LEU A 46 -3.52 14.57 23.61
N GLY A 47 -3.90 13.29 23.57
CA GLY A 47 -4.11 12.52 22.37
C GLY A 47 -5.49 12.69 21.73
N ASP A 48 -6.52 13.11 22.48
CA ASP A 48 -7.90 13.10 21.97
C ASP A 48 -8.08 13.96 20.70
N ARG A 49 -7.41 15.12 20.63
CA ARG A 49 -7.53 16.04 19.49
C ARG A 49 -7.06 15.45 18.18
N ILE A 50 -6.13 14.48 18.21
CA ILE A 50 -5.61 13.87 16.98
C ILE A 50 -6.67 13.02 16.26
N ARG A 51 -7.73 12.63 16.97
CA ARG A 51 -8.85 11.81 16.45
C ARG A 51 -9.98 12.65 15.84
N MET A 52 -9.95 13.98 16.01
CA MET A 52 -11.03 14.88 15.64
C MET A 52 -10.86 15.44 14.22
N ASN A 53 -11.35 14.73 13.21
CA ASN A 53 -11.29 15.17 11.81
C ASN A 53 -12.30 16.29 11.50
N SER A 54 -13.43 16.31 12.20
CA SER A 54 -14.55 17.24 11.95
C SER A 54 -14.36 18.61 12.62
N LEU A 55 -13.30 18.77 13.42
CA LEU A 55 -13.02 19.96 14.20
C LEU A 55 -12.65 21.23 13.41
N PRO A 56 -12.01 21.19 12.23
CA PRO A 56 -11.67 22.38 11.43
C PRO A 56 -12.89 23.11 10.83
N HIS A 57 -13.84 23.48 11.69
CA HIS A 57 -15.13 24.07 11.33
C HIS A 57 -15.39 25.30 12.20
N PRO A 58 -15.85 26.45 11.66
CA PRO A 58 -16.02 27.70 12.42
C PRO A 58 -17.04 27.62 13.56
N ARG A 59 -17.95 26.64 13.50
CA ARG A 59 -18.97 26.36 14.54
C ARG A 59 -18.51 25.36 15.61
N ALA A 60 -17.30 24.82 15.51
CA ALA A 60 -16.76 23.84 16.46
C ALA A 60 -15.53 24.41 17.20
N TYR A 61 -15.45 24.18 18.51
CA TYR A 61 -14.29 24.53 19.33
C TYR A 61 -13.89 23.36 20.20
N MET A 62 -12.59 23.09 20.36
CA MET A 62 -12.10 22.05 21.26
C MET A 62 -10.99 22.57 22.17
N ARG A 63 -11.04 22.14 23.42
CA ARG A 63 -9.95 22.29 24.39
C ARG A 63 -9.60 20.97 25.05
N SER A 64 -8.38 20.50 24.83
CA SER A 64 -7.81 19.38 25.58
C SER A 64 -7.27 19.85 26.94
N LEU A 65 -7.60 19.11 27.99
CA LEU A 65 -7.15 19.31 29.37
C LEU A 65 -6.40 18.05 29.84
N ALA A 66 -5.53 18.24 30.82
CA ALA A 66 -4.89 17.12 31.52
C ALA A 66 -5.57 16.93 32.88
N THR A 67 -5.64 15.69 33.37
CA THR A 67 -6.14 15.39 34.73
C THR A 67 -5.32 16.10 35.81
N ARG A 68 -3.99 16.25 35.60
CA ARG A 68 -3.00 16.86 36.51
C ARG A 68 -2.88 16.19 37.89
N GLN A 69 -3.66 15.15 38.14
CA GLN A 69 -3.66 14.35 39.36
C GLN A 69 -3.74 12.86 38.97
N ALA A 70 -3.22 11.99 39.84
CA ALA A 70 -3.29 10.55 39.62
C ALA A 70 -4.69 10.04 40.00
N ASN A 71 -5.20 9.07 39.24
CA ASN A 71 -6.45 8.34 39.51
C ASN A 71 -7.73 9.22 39.51
N LEU A 72 -7.73 10.32 38.76
CA LEU A 72 -8.96 11.08 38.46
C LEU A 72 -9.24 11.02 36.97
N ALA A 73 -10.54 10.96 36.62
CA ALA A 73 -11.01 10.95 35.24
C ALA A 73 -11.15 12.35 34.64
N LEU A 74 -11.24 13.37 35.50
CA LEU A 74 -11.47 14.77 35.15
C LEU A 74 -10.39 15.71 35.68
N SER A 75 -10.30 16.90 35.07
CA SER A 75 -9.44 17.98 35.56
C SER A 75 -10.17 18.78 36.65
N PRO A 76 -9.48 19.28 37.70
CA PRO A 76 -10.10 20.12 38.73
C PRO A 76 -10.64 21.47 38.20
N HIS A 77 -10.43 21.77 36.92
CA HIS A 77 -10.88 23.00 36.26
C HIS A 77 -11.98 22.77 35.20
N VAL A 78 -12.53 21.55 35.10
CA VAL A 78 -13.58 21.22 34.11
C VAL A 78 -14.79 22.13 34.25
N HIS A 79 -15.31 22.33 35.47
CA HIS A 79 -16.47 23.21 35.71
C HIS A 79 -16.25 24.62 35.14
N ARG A 80 -15.08 25.22 35.41
CA ARG A 80 -14.75 26.56 34.92
C ARG A 80 -14.62 26.59 33.40
N ALA A 81 -14.11 25.52 32.78
CA ALA A 81 -14.02 25.43 31.32
C ALA A 81 -15.41 25.36 30.69
N ILE A 82 -16.33 24.56 31.26
CA ILE A 82 -17.74 24.47 30.84
C ILE A 82 -18.42 25.83 30.95
N ASP A 83 -18.34 26.51 32.10
CA ASP A 83 -18.95 27.83 32.29
C ASP A 83 -18.44 28.85 31.27
N THR A 84 -17.14 28.79 30.95
CA THR A 84 -16.52 29.71 29.99
C THR A 84 -17.09 29.52 28.59
N VAL A 85 -17.25 28.28 28.12
CA VAL A 85 -17.81 28.02 26.78
C VAL A 85 -19.32 28.28 26.73
N LYS A 86 -20.06 28.03 27.82
CA LYS A 86 -21.47 28.43 27.95
C LYS A 86 -21.63 29.95 27.81
N VAL A 87 -20.81 30.74 28.51
CA VAL A 87 -20.81 32.22 28.40
C VAL A 87 -20.37 32.69 27.01
N ALA A 88 -19.52 31.94 26.31
CA ALA A 88 -19.12 32.26 24.94
C ALA A 88 -20.21 31.99 23.87
N GLY A 89 -21.40 31.52 24.29
CA GLY A 89 -22.56 31.31 23.43
C GLY A 89 -22.45 30.09 22.52
N TYR A 90 -21.88 28.99 23.03
CA TYR A 90 -22.00 27.68 22.39
C TYR A 90 -23.30 27.01 22.84
N ASP A 91 -24.01 26.38 21.90
CA ASP A 91 -25.32 25.79 22.12
C ASP A 91 -25.23 24.40 22.78
N LEU A 92 -24.17 23.65 22.45
CA LEU A 92 -23.91 22.32 23.01
C LEU A 92 -22.46 22.23 23.51
N VAL A 93 -22.27 21.65 24.71
CA VAL A 93 -20.95 21.37 25.29
C VAL A 93 -20.78 19.86 25.47
N ILE A 94 -19.81 19.27 24.78
CA ILE A 94 -19.42 17.87 24.89
C ILE A 94 -18.22 17.76 25.82
N LEU A 95 -18.39 17.11 26.98
CA LEU A 95 -17.31 16.74 27.88
C LEU A 95 -16.91 15.28 27.65
N GLU A 96 -15.63 15.04 27.35
CA GLU A 96 -15.00 13.72 27.25
C GLU A 96 -14.03 13.51 28.42
N THR A 97 -14.19 12.42 29.17
CA THR A 97 -13.27 12.06 30.26
C THR A 97 -12.07 11.26 29.73
N SER A 98 -11.03 11.11 30.56
CA SER A 98 -10.02 10.08 30.29
C SER A 98 -10.63 8.68 30.39
N GLY A 99 -9.85 7.64 30.06
CA GLY A 99 -10.27 6.25 30.32
C GLY A 99 -10.59 6.04 31.80
N ILE A 100 -11.80 5.57 32.08
CA ILE A 100 -12.30 5.37 33.45
C ILE A 100 -12.25 3.89 33.88
N GLY A 101 -12.17 3.66 35.19
CA GLY A 101 -12.37 2.37 35.81
C GLY A 101 -13.85 2.00 35.96
N GLN A 102 -14.13 0.88 36.63
CA GLN A 102 -15.50 0.36 36.79
C GLN A 102 -16.37 1.20 37.74
N SER A 103 -15.77 1.90 38.71
CA SER A 103 -16.48 2.65 39.77
C SER A 103 -16.51 4.17 39.58
N ASP A 104 -16.03 4.68 38.46
CA ASP A 104 -15.86 6.12 38.24
C ASP A 104 -17.13 6.70 37.59
N THR A 105 -17.81 7.62 38.30
CA THR A 105 -19.07 8.25 37.83
C THR A 105 -19.02 9.78 37.83
N GLU A 106 -17.85 10.37 38.09
CA GLU A 106 -17.67 11.82 38.29
C GLU A 106 -18.24 12.70 37.17
N ILE A 107 -18.36 12.19 35.93
CA ILE A 107 -18.90 12.96 34.80
C ILE A 107 -20.37 13.34 35.00
N VAL A 108 -21.14 12.54 35.74
CA VAL A 108 -22.58 12.76 35.95
C VAL A 108 -22.81 14.10 36.66
N ASP A 109 -21.93 14.48 37.59
CA ASP A 109 -22.02 15.76 38.31
C ASP A 109 -21.78 16.99 37.43
N PHE A 110 -21.25 16.82 36.21
CA PHE A 110 -20.92 17.89 35.27
C PHE A 110 -21.72 17.84 33.96
N SER A 111 -22.69 16.93 33.82
CA SER A 111 -23.41 16.71 32.56
C SER A 111 -24.92 16.65 32.74
N ASP A 112 -25.63 17.23 31.77
CA ASP A 112 -27.10 17.16 31.66
C ASP A 112 -27.54 15.82 31.01
N LEU A 113 -26.63 15.16 30.28
CA LEU A 113 -26.80 13.86 29.62
C LEU A 113 -25.49 13.07 29.69
N ALA A 114 -25.54 11.84 30.19
CA ALA A 114 -24.38 10.95 30.36
C ALA A 114 -24.40 9.80 29.33
N LEU A 115 -23.34 9.72 28.51
CA LEU A 115 -23.13 8.63 27.55
C LEU A 115 -21.99 7.73 28.02
N TYR A 116 -22.22 6.42 28.10
CA TYR A 116 -21.19 5.42 28.42
C TYR A 116 -20.74 4.66 27.17
N VAL A 117 -19.44 4.65 26.91
CA VAL A 117 -18.84 3.95 25.77
C VAL A 117 -17.99 2.78 26.26
N MET A 118 -18.24 1.59 25.73
CA MET A 118 -17.51 0.37 26.06
C MET A 118 -17.21 -0.47 24.83
N THR A 119 -16.39 -1.52 24.98
CA THR A 119 -16.11 -2.50 23.92
C THR A 119 -16.87 -3.81 24.19
N PRO A 120 -17.02 -4.70 23.19
CA PRO A 120 -17.50 -6.07 23.41
C PRO A 120 -16.66 -6.89 24.40
N ASP A 121 -15.40 -6.50 24.60
CA ASP A 121 -14.49 -7.16 25.55
C ASP A 121 -14.59 -6.51 26.94
N TYR A 122 -15.46 -7.06 27.79
CA TYR A 122 -15.66 -6.66 29.20
C TYR A 122 -15.42 -7.81 30.19
N GLY A 123 -14.88 -8.94 29.71
CA GLY A 123 -14.74 -10.16 30.50
C GLY A 123 -16.06 -10.92 30.68
N ALA A 124 -16.31 -11.43 31.89
CA ALA A 124 -17.54 -12.17 32.19
C ALA A 124 -18.75 -11.23 32.39
N ALA A 125 -19.96 -11.69 32.07
CA ALA A 125 -21.21 -10.94 32.28
C ALA A 125 -21.38 -10.38 33.70
N THR A 126 -20.88 -11.08 34.73
CA THR A 126 -20.91 -10.62 36.13
C THR A 126 -20.06 -9.37 36.40
N GLN A 127 -19.17 -8.98 35.48
CA GLN A 127 -18.42 -7.72 35.59
C GLN A 127 -19.31 -6.50 35.31
N LEU A 128 -20.37 -6.66 34.52
CA LEU A 128 -21.31 -5.57 34.22
C LEU A 128 -22.02 -5.08 35.48
N GLU A 129 -22.25 -5.96 36.46
CA GLU A 129 -22.83 -5.61 37.77
C GLU A 129 -21.92 -4.69 38.61
N LYS A 130 -20.66 -4.51 38.22
CA LYS A 130 -19.69 -3.65 38.92
C LYS A 130 -19.42 -2.33 38.20
N ILE A 131 -20.02 -2.12 37.02
CA ILE A 131 -19.82 -0.91 36.24
C ILE A 131 -20.88 0.09 36.67
N ASP A 132 -20.52 0.99 37.59
CA ASP A 132 -21.43 1.97 38.17
C ASP A 132 -22.04 2.89 37.09
N MET A 133 -21.29 3.19 36.02
CA MET A 133 -21.81 3.99 34.91
C MET A 133 -23.03 3.37 34.20
N LEU A 134 -23.26 2.06 34.28
CA LEU A 134 -24.47 1.44 33.74
C LEU A 134 -25.72 1.74 34.57
N ASP A 135 -25.59 2.29 35.79
CA ASP A 135 -26.72 2.77 36.60
C ASP A 135 -27.12 4.22 36.24
N PHE A 136 -26.20 4.99 35.66
CA PHE A 136 -26.38 6.43 35.43
C PHE A 136 -26.40 6.85 33.96
N ALA A 137 -26.01 5.97 33.03
CA ALA A 137 -25.95 6.33 31.61
C ALA A 137 -27.35 6.46 30.98
N ASP A 138 -27.58 7.57 30.29
CA ASP A 138 -28.80 7.78 29.50
C ASP A 138 -28.74 7.01 28.18
N LEU A 139 -27.54 6.91 27.58
CA LEU A 139 -27.30 6.05 26.42
C LEU A 139 -25.98 5.29 26.59
N VAL A 140 -25.96 4.06 26.08
CA VAL A 140 -24.77 3.20 26.06
C VAL A 140 -24.39 2.87 24.62
N ALA A 141 -23.14 3.15 24.27
CA ALA A 141 -22.53 2.74 23.01
C ALA A 141 -21.57 1.58 23.26
N ILE A 142 -21.90 0.39 22.77
CA ILE A 142 -20.96 -0.73 22.67
C ILE A 142 -20.23 -0.54 21.35
N ASN A 143 -19.12 0.19 21.41
CA ASN A 143 -18.32 0.57 20.27
C ASN A 143 -17.30 -0.52 19.91
N LYS A 144 -16.73 -0.47 18.70
CA LYS A 144 -15.92 -1.58 18.13
C LYS A 144 -16.76 -2.87 18.00
N ALA A 145 -18.02 -2.71 17.59
CA ALA A 145 -18.98 -3.81 17.43
C ALA A 145 -18.68 -4.74 16.24
N ASP A 146 -17.67 -4.40 15.44
CA ASP A 146 -17.03 -5.27 14.45
C ASP A 146 -16.28 -6.45 15.08
N LYS A 147 -16.01 -6.40 16.39
CA LYS A 147 -15.33 -7.45 17.15
C LYS A 147 -16.26 -8.61 17.50
N GLU A 148 -15.66 -9.79 17.64
CA GLU A 148 -16.36 -11.00 18.06
C GLU A 148 -17.04 -10.80 19.43
N GLY A 149 -18.22 -11.41 19.59
CA GLY A 149 -19.00 -11.30 20.83
C GLY A 149 -19.81 -10.02 20.98
N ALA A 150 -19.84 -9.11 19.99
CA ALA A 150 -20.63 -7.87 20.06
C ALA A 150 -22.14 -8.11 20.29
N LEU A 151 -22.73 -9.13 19.67
CA LEU A 151 -24.15 -9.47 19.88
C LEU A 151 -24.41 -10.03 21.28
N ASP A 152 -23.49 -10.84 21.81
CA ASP A 152 -23.55 -11.32 23.20
C ASP A 152 -23.38 -10.15 24.19
N ALA A 153 -22.46 -9.23 23.89
CA ALA A 153 -22.26 -7.99 24.64
C ALA A 153 -23.55 -7.16 24.69
N LEU A 154 -24.19 -6.95 23.54
CA LEU A 154 -25.46 -6.24 23.45
C LEU A 154 -26.53 -6.88 24.34
N ARG A 155 -26.68 -8.20 24.25
CA ARG A 155 -27.63 -8.95 25.07
C ARG A 155 -27.35 -8.80 26.56
N ASP A 156 -26.10 -8.95 26.98
CA ASP A 156 -25.72 -8.96 28.39
C ASP A 156 -25.82 -7.55 28.99
N VAL A 157 -25.40 -6.52 28.25
CA VAL A 157 -25.54 -5.10 28.65
C VAL A 157 -27.00 -4.70 28.70
N ARG A 158 -27.84 -5.08 27.73
CA ARG A 158 -29.30 -4.84 27.78
C ARG A 158 -29.94 -5.46 29.03
N LYS A 159 -29.57 -6.71 29.36
CA LYS A 159 -30.05 -7.39 30.57
C LYS A 159 -29.63 -6.65 31.83
N GLN A 160 -28.38 -6.19 31.90
CA GLN A 160 -27.89 -5.46 33.07
C GLN A 160 -28.55 -4.08 33.20
N TYR A 161 -28.58 -3.30 32.12
CA TYR A 161 -29.24 -2.00 32.08
C TYR A 161 -30.70 -2.07 32.50
N ARG A 162 -31.44 -3.07 31.99
CA ARG A 162 -32.83 -3.32 32.38
C ARG A 162 -32.98 -3.55 33.89
N ARG A 163 -32.04 -4.27 34.52
CA ARG A 163 -32.06 -4.53 35.96
C ARG A 163 -31.77 -3.24 36.74
N ASN A 164 -30.77 -2.48 36.33
CA ASN A 164 -30.34 -1.23 36.96
C ASN A 164 -31.46 -0.18 36.96
N HIS A 165 -32.17 -0.04 35.83
CA HIS A 165 -33.24 0.95 35.66
C HIS A 165 -34.66 0.42 35.95
N HIS A 166 -34.79 -0.81 36.46
CA HIS A 166 -36.09 -1.48 36.69
C HIS A 166 -37.04 -1.48 35.47
N ALA A 167 -36.50 -1.44 34.25
CA ALA A 167 -37.24 -1.26 33.00
C ALA A 167 -37.77 -2.59 32.40
N PHE A 168 -38.39 -3.45 33.22
CA PHE A 168 -38.80 -4.80 32.81
C PHE A 168 -39.95 -4.82 31.79
N ASP A 169 -40.74 -3.76 31.74
CA ASP A 169 -41.88 -3.62 30.82
C ASP A 169 -41.48 -2.99 29.46
N VAL A 170 -40.22 -2.60 29.29
CA VAL A 170 -39.68 -1.97 28.07
C VAL A 170 -39.13 -3.04 27.13
N GLY A 171 -39.51 -2.95 25.84
CA GLY A 171 -39.03 -3.84 24.78
C GLY A 171 -37.50 -3.82 24.67
N GLU A 172 -36.88 -4.90 24.22
CA GLU A 172 -35.41 -4.96 24.09
C GLU A 172 -34.86 -3.96 23.07
N GLU A 173 -35.65 -3.61 22.06
CA GLU A 173 -35.28 -2.66 21.01
C GLU A 173 -35.42 -1.20 21.45
N ASP A 174 -36.23 -0.94 22.48
CA ASP A 174 -36.47 0.41 23.02
C ASP A 174 -35.44 0.80 24.11
N LEU A 175 -34.59 -0.14 24.54
CA LEU A 175 -33.53 0.16 25.49
C LEU A 175 -32.41 0.97 24.80
N PRO A 176 -31.86 2.03 25.43
CA PRO A 176 -30.92 2.97 24.81
C PRO A 176 -29.48 2.41 24.73
N ILE A 177 -29.33 1.18 24.24
CA ILE A 177 -28.06 0.48 24.07
C ILE A 177 -27.87 0.16 22.59
N TYR A 178 -26.77 0.68 22.03
CA TYR A 178 -26.49 0.63 20.61
C TYR A 178 -25.13 -0.02 20.35
N LEU A 179 -25.07 -0.87 19.33
CA LEU A 179 -23.81 -1.30 18.73
C LEU A 179 -23.33 -0.19 17.80
N THR A 180 -22.08 0.25 17.96
CA THR A 180 -21.47 1.27 17.10
C THR A 180 -20.11 0.83 16.60
N VAL A 181 -19.72 1.32 15.42
CA VAL A 181 -18.38 1.17 14.88
C VAL A 181 -17.90 2.55 14.44
N ALA A 182 -17.36 3.34 15.37
CA ALA A 182 -16.94 4.71 15.06
C ALA A 182 -15.77 4.81 14.07
N SER A 183 -15.04 3.72 13.83
CA SER A 183 -14.00 3.62 12.79
C SER A 183 -14.57 3.46 11.39
N ASP A 184 -15.79 2.95 11.28
CA ASP A 184 -16.50 2.69 10.03
C ASP A 184 -17.31 3.93 9.66
N PHE A 185 -17.07 4.43 8.45
CA PHE A 185 -17.69 5.66 8.01
C PHE A 185 -19.17 5.42 7.69
N ASN A 186 -20.04 6.31 8.19
CA ASN A 186 -21.49 6.20 8.01
C ASN A 186 -22.08 4.88 8.55
N ASP A 187 -21.44 4.30 9.56
CA ASP A 187 -21.89 3.09 10.25
C ASP A 187 -23.39 3.20 10.66
N PRO A 188 -24.25 2.26 10.24
CA PRO A 188 -25.68 2.29 10.58
C PRO A 188 -25.95 2.27 12.09
N GLY A 189 -25.10 1.57 12.85
CA GLY A 189 -25.19 1.54 14.32
C GLY A 189 -24.95 2.90 14.95
N THR A 190 -23.90 3.59 14.51
CA THR A 190 -23.56 4.96 14.90
C THR A 190 -24.64 5.95 14.45
N ASN A 191 -25.27 5.74 13.30
CA ASN A 191 -26.39 6.55 12.84
C ASN A 191 -27.62 6.41 13.76
N ARG A 192 -27.98 5.19 14.17
CA ARG A 192 -29.06 4.96 15.16
C ARG A 192 -28.74 5.60 16.50
N PHE A 193 -27.50 5.45 16.98
CA PHE A 193 -27.04 6.10 18.21
C PHE A 193 -27.16 7.63 18.13
N TYR A 194 -26.77 8.22 16.99
CA TYR A 194 -26.87 9.66 16.76
C TYR A 194 -28.32 10.17 16.78
N LEU A 195 -29.23 9.51 16.07
CA LEU A 195 -30.65 9.90 16.06
C LEU A 195 -31.24 9.86 17.47
N SER A 196 -30.91 8.82 18.23
CA SER A 196 -31.33 8.68 19.63
C SER A 196 -30.74 9.75 20.54
N LEU A 197 -29.49 10.17 20.29
CA LEU A 197 -28.86 11.30 20.97
C LEU A 197 -29.60 12.62 20.65
N VAL A 198 -29.98 12.85 19.39
CA VAL A 198 -30.77 14.04 19.00
C VAL A 198 -32.11 14.06 19.71
N GLU A 199 -32.80 12.92 19.78
CA GLU A 199 -34.06 12.79 20.54
C GLU A 199 -33.87 13.09 22.03
N ALA A 200 -32.82 12.55 22.66
CA ALA A 200 -32.49 12.82 24.06
C ALA A 200 -32.19 14.30 24.32
N LEU A 201 -31.41 14.95 23.44
CA LEU A 201 -31.12 16.39 23.52
C LEU A 201 -32.39 17.24 23.33
N THR A 202 -33.29 16.80 22.45
CA THR A 202 -34.61 17.45 22.25
C THR A 202 -35.47 17.34 23.51
N GLY A 203 -35.44 16.19 24.18
CA GLY A 203 -36.10 15.97 25.48
C GLY A 203 -35.61 16.90 26.58
N LEU A 204 -34.35 17.39 26.49
CA LEU A 204 -33.78 18.39 27.40
C LEU A 204 -34.14 19.85 27.03
N GLY A 205 -34.95 20.05 25.99
CA GLY A 205 -35.47 21.36 25.58
C GLY A 205 -34.66 22.04 24.47
N MET A 206 -33.77 21.32 23.77
CA MET A 206 -33.16 21.83 22.54
C MET A 206 -34.12 21.67 21.36
N ASP A 207 -34.21 22.67 20.47
CA ASP A 207 -35.04 22.59 19.26
C ASP A 207 -34.24 21.92 18.13
N LEU A 208 -34.18 20.58 18.16
CA LEU A 208 -33.45 19.77 17.20
C LEU A 208 -34.42 18.80 16.50
N THR A 209 -34.54 18.91 15.19
CA THR A 209 -35.24 17.92 14.35
C THR A 209 -34.34 17.53 13.20
N SER A 210 -33.87 16.28 13.19
CA SER A 210 -32.96 15.79 12.18
C SER A 210 -33.63 15.76 10.80
N THR A 211 -32.91 16.21 9.77
CA THR A 211 -33.33 16.13 8.37
C THR A 211 -32.43 15.23 7.52
N LEU A 212 -31.39 14.64 8.13
CA LEU A 212 -30.48 13.74 7.45
C LEU A 212 -31.14 12.40 7.11
N ASP A 213 -31.03 11.99 5.85
CA ASP A 213 -31.36 10.63 5.42
C ASP A 213 -30.18 9.70 5.77
N LEU A 214 -30.16 9.22 7.02
CA LEU A 214 -29.12 8.31 7.50
C LEU A 214 -29.55 6.85 7.33
N PRO A 215 -28.75 6.01 6.65
CA PRO A 215 -29.04 4.59 6.59
C PRO A 215 -28.93 3.99 8.00
N THR A 216 -30.03 3.40 8.47
CA THR A 216 -30.14 2.76 9.80
C THR A 216 -30.38 1.26 9.72
N ALA A 217 -30.64 0.71 8.54
CA ALA A 217 -30.79 -0.73 8.35
C ALA A 217 -29.45 -1.45 8.57
N GLU A 218 -29.49 -2.63 9.19
CA GLU A 218 -28.32 -3.51 9.21
C GLU A 218 -27.99 -3.94 7.77
N SER A 219 -26.82 -3.55 7.27
CA SER A 219 -26.28 -4.15 6.05
C SER A 219 -25.50 -5.40 6.42
N GLU A 220 -25.48 -6.41 5.54
CA GLU A 220 -24.45 -7.45 5.59
C GLU A 220 -23.10 -6.76 5.42
N LYS A 221 -22.42 -6.49 6.54
CA LYS A 221 -21.12 -5.79 6.50
C LYS A 221 -20.13 -6.62 5.70
N GLN A 222 -19.60 -6.03 4.63
CA GLN A 222 -18.42 -6.56 3.95
C GLN A 222 -17.20 -6.27 4.83
N HIS A 223 -16.88 -7.20 5.73
CA HIS A 223 -15.60 -7.16 6.44
C HIS A 223 -14.46 -7.24 5.41
N VAL A 224 -13.43 -6.40 5.58
CA VAL A 224 -12.19 -6.50 4.79
C VAL A 224 -11.62 -7.92 4.87
N LEU A 225 -11.65 -8.51 6.06
CA LEU A 225 -11.35 -9.91 6.31
C LEU A 225 -12.40 -10.52 7.25
N PRO A 226 -13.08 -11.61 6.84
CA PRO A 226 -13.99 -12.33 7.73
C PRO A 226 -13.27 -12.88 8.98
N PRO A 227 -13.91 -12.88 10.17
CA PRO A 227 -13.28 -13.33 11.42
C PRO A 227 -12.68 -14.74 11.36
N HIS A 228 -13.32 -15.66 10.64
CA HIS A 228 -12.84 -17.04 10.47
C HIS A 228 -11.54 -17.16 9.65
N ARG A 229 -11.13 -16.09 8.94
CA ARG A 229 -9.89 -16.03 8.15
C ARG A 229 -8.76 -15.29 8.84
N THR A 230 -8.94 -14.84 10.08
CA THR A 230 -7.92 -14.04 10.80
C THR A 230 -6.64 -14.81 11.11
N ARG A 231 -6.65 -16.15 11.04
CA ARG A 231 -5.51 -17.03 11.30
C ARG A 231 -4.63 -17.35 10.08
N TYR A 232 -4.85 -16.64 8.97
CA TYR A 232 -4.23 -16.94 7.68
C TYR A 232 -2.70 -16.99 7.69
N LEU A 233 -2.04 -16.15 8.50
CA LEU A 233 -0.58 -16.13 8.60
C LEU A 233 -0.04 -17.36 9.33
N ALA A 234 -0.72 -17.82 10.40
CA ALA A 234 -0.32 -19.06 11.08
C ALA A 234 -0.48 -20.28 10.18
N GLU A 235 -1.55 -20.35 9.40
CA GLU A 235 -1.75 -21.44 8.43
C GLU A 235 -0.65 -21.48 7.36
N ILE A 236 -0.18 -20.32 6.89
CA ILE A 236 0.96 -20.24 5.97
C ILE A 236 2.22 -20.81 6.62
N VAL A 237 2.50 -20.42 7.87
CA VAL A 237 3.65 -20.93 8.62
C VAL A 237 3.57 -22.45 8.79
N GLU A 238 2.39 -22.98 9.15
CA GLU A 238 2.15 -24.42 9.30
C GLU A 238 2.37 -25.18 7.98
N GLU A 239 1.86 -24.66 6.85
CA GLU A 239 2.05 -25.32 5.54
C GLU A 239 3.51 -25.24 5.04
N ILE A 240 4.21 -24.12 5.26
CA ILE A 240 5.63 -23.99 4.89
C ILE A 240 6.49 -24.96 5.69
N ARG A 241 6.36 -24.98 7.02
CA ARG A 241 7.12 -25.91 7.87
C ARG A 241 6.79 -27.37 7.54
N ARG A 242 5.52 -27.69 7.24
CA ARG A 242 5.12 -29.03 6.79
C ARG A 242 5.79 -29.40 5.46
N TYR A 243 5.87 -28.48 4.51
CA TYR A 243 6.57 -28.68 3.25
C TYR A 243 8.06 -28.93 3.47
N ASP A 244 8.70 -28.17 4.35
CA ASP A 244 10.13 -28.30 4.62
C ASP A 244 10.46 -29.63 5.32
N GLU A 245 9.70 -30.03 6.34
CA GLU A 245 9.80 -31.35 6.96
C GLU A 245 9.52 -32.49 5.96
N TRP A 246 8.62 -32.28 5.00
CA TRP A 246 8.39 -33.24 3.92
C TRP A 246 9.58 -33.31 2.96
N ALA A 247 10.14 -32.17 2.55
CA ALA A 247 11.29 -32.11 1.66
C ALA A 247 12.53 -32.78 2.26
N GLU A 248 12.79 -32.55 3.55
CA GLU A 248 13.86 -33.23 4.31
C GLU A 248 13.65 -34.75 4.34
N ARG A 249 12.47 -35.22 4.75
CA ARG A 249 12.17 -36.67 4.79
C ARG A 249 12.28 -37.32 3.42
N GLN A 250 11.84 -36.65 2.36
CA GLN A 250 11.97 -37.14 0.99
C GLN A 250 13.45 -37.23 0.56
N ALA A 251 14.26 -36.22 0.89
CA ALA A 251 15.70 -36.24 0.62
C ALA A 251 16.43 -37.35 1.41
N GLU A 252 16.13 -37.52 2.70
CA GLU A 252 16.67 -38.62 3.52
C GLU A 252 16.31 -40.00 2.95
N THR A 253 15.06 -40.16 2.52
CA THR A 253 14.57 -41.40 1.89
C THR A 253 15.29 -41.66 0.56
N ALA A 254 15.47 -40.62 -0.26
CA ALA A 254 16.22 -40.69 -1.51
C ALA A 254 17.69 -41.05 -1.29
N GLU A 255 18.33 -40.52 -0.24
CA GLU A 255 19.70 -40.87 0.12
C GLU A 255 19.84 -42.33 0.54
N ARG A 256 18.90 -42.82 1.36
CA ARG A 256 18.87 -44.24 1.77
C ARG A 256 18.68 -45.15 0.56
N LEU A 257 17.76 -44.79 -0.36
CA LEU A 257 17.53 -45.53 -1.59
C LEU A 257 18.79 -45.55 -2.47
N TYR A 258 19.46 -44.41 -2.67
CA TYR A 258 20.70 -44.31 -3.44
C TYR A 258 21.80 -45.23 -2.89
N ARG A 259 22.01 -45.23 -1.57
CA ARG A 259 22.98 -46.10 -0.91
C ARG A 259 22.65 -47.59 -1.08
N LEU A 260 21.37 -47.95 -0.97
CA LEU A 260 20.93 -49.34 -1.12
C LEU A 260 20.99 -49.82 -2.57
N GLN A 261 20.68 -48.97 -3.54
CA GLN A 261 20.86 -49.29 -4.96
C GLN A 261 22.32 -49.58 -5.28
N ALA A 262 23.26 -48.80 -4.74
CA ALA A 262 24.69 -49.07 -4.90
C ALA A 262 25.12 -50.40 -4.24
N ALA A 263 24.42 -50.85 -3.19
CA ALA A 263 24.70 -52.11 -2.48
C ALA A 263 23.88 -53.32 -2.97
N ARG A 264 23.03 -53.13 -3.99
CA ARG A 264 22.03 -54.13 -4.43
C ARG A 264 22.63 -55.49 -4.77
N GLU A 265 23.78 -55.50 -5.42
CA GLU A 265 24.46 -56.74 -5.86
C GLU A 265 25.10 -57.53 -4.70
N VAL A 266 25.28 -56.93 -3.53
CA VAL A 266 26.06 -57.49 -2.42
C VAL A 266 25.20 -57.87 -1.21
N ALA A 267 24.05 -57.20 -1.01
CA ALA A 267 23.35 -57.21 0.28
C ALA A 267 21.93 -57.82 0.29
N GLY A 268 21.38 -58.30 -0.83
CA GLY A 268 20.04 -58.91 -0.85
C GLY A 268 18.90 -57.95 -0.45
N VAL A 269 19.04 -56.67 -0.78
CA VAL A 269 18.20 -55.55 -0.30
C VAL A 269 17.02 -55.20 -1.21
N SER A 270 16.54 -56.13 -2.04
CA SER A 270 15.54 -55.82 -3.09
C SER A 270 14.19 -55.38 -2.53
N GLU A 271 13.69 -56.02 -1.47
CA GLU A 271 12.42 -55.65 -0.82
C GLU A 271 12.48 -54.23 -0.21
N GLU A 272 13.59 -53.88 0.42
CA GLU A 272 13.78 -52.57 1.03
C GLU A 272 13.90 -51.46 -0.04
N ILE A 273 14.53 -51.76 -1.18
CA ILE A 273 14.58 -50.85 -2.34
C ILE A 273 13.17 -50.59 -2.86
N GLU A 274 12.35 -51.63 -3.04
CA GLU A 274 10.96 -51.47 -3.50
C GLU A 274 10.13 -50.66 -2.51
N ARG A 275 10.28 -50.93 -1.20
CA ARG A 275 9.62 -50.18 -0.13
C ARG A 275 9.98 -48.69 -0.17
N LEU A 276 11.27 -48.35 -0.13
CA LEU A 276 11.72 -46.96 -0.14
C LEU A 276 11.37 -46.24 -1.45
N THR A 277 11.39 -46.94 -2.59
CA THR A 277 10.94 -46.38 -3.88
C THR A 277 9.47 -45.98 -3.82
N SER A 278 8.63 -46.76 -3.13
CA SER A 278 7.20 -46.43 -2.94
C SER A 278 6.94 -45.31 -1.93
N GLU A 279 7.89 -45.04 -1.03
CA GLU A 279 7.82 -43.96 -0.03
C GLU A 279 8.22 -42.58 -0.60
N ILE A 280 8.99 -42.57 -1.71
CA ILE A 280 9.32 -41.33 -2.43
C ILE A 280 8.11 -40.92 -3.28
N HIS A 281 7.74 -39.65 -3.21
CA HIS A 281 6.67 -39.08 -4.01
C HIS A 281 6.96 -39.28 -5.51
N PRO A 282 5.99 -39.71 -6.34
CA PRO A 282 6.24 -40.04 -7.74
C PRO A 282 6.87 -38.92 -8.56
N GLU A 283 6.54 -37.66 -8.28
CA GLU A 283 7.18 -36.50 -8.95
C GLU A 283 8.64 -36.34 -8.56
N ASN A 284 9.00 -36.60 -7.30
CA ASN A 284 10.38 -36.50 -6.81
C ASN A 284 11.25 -37.59 -7.46
N LEU A 285 10.71 -38.80 -7.61
CA LEU A 285 11.38 -39.88 -8.32
C LEU A 285 11.61 -39.52 -9.79
N ARG A 286 10.58 -38.98 -10.47
CA ARG A 286 10.72 -38.48 -11.85
C ARG A 286 11.78 -37.37 -11.96
N SER A 287 11.85 -36.45 -11.00
CA SER A 287 12.87 -35.40 -10.98
C SER A 287 14.28 -35.97 -10.82
N LEU A 288 14.47 -36.97 -9.96
CA LEU A 288 15.75 -37.68 -9.80
C LEU A 288 16.17 -38.42 -11.08
N GLU A 289 15.22 -39.11 -11.73
CA GLU A 289 15.45 -39.80 -13.01
C GLU A 289 15.81 -38.81 -14.13
N ARG A 290 15.22 -37.61 -14.12
CA ARG A 290 15.48 -36.54 -15.09
C ARG A 290 16.72 -35.70 -14.78
N TRP A 291 17.41 -35.92 -13.66
CA TRP A 291 18.57 -35.12 -13.25
C TRP A 291 19.65 -35.05 -14.35
N GLU A 292 20.05 -36.19 -14.91
CA GLU A 292 21.09 -36.23 -15.95
C GLU A 292 20.63 -35.55 -17.25
N ALA A 293 19.32 -35.58 -17.55
CA ALA A 293 18.76 -34.86 -18.69
C ALA A 293 18.79 -33.34 -18.46
N MET A 294 18.47 -32.87 -17.25
CA MET A 294 18.61 -31.46 -16.87
C MET A 294 20.06 -31.00 -16.95
N VAL A 295 21.01 -31.82 -16.47
CA VAL A 295 22.44 -31.51 -16.60
C VAL A 295 22.85 -31.38 -18.07
N ALA A 296 22.39 -32.28 -18.94
CA ALA A 296 22.68 -32.20 -20.37
C ALA A 296 22.05 -30.96 -21.01
N GLU A 297 20.83 -30.60 -20.64
CA GLU A 297 20.10 -29.43 -21.13
C GLU A 297 20.83 -28.12 -20.80
N TYR A 298 21.23 -27.92 -19.54
CA TYR A 298 21.96 -26.72 -19.09
C TYR A 298 23.46 -26.72 -19.41
N SER A 299 24.04 -27.86 -19.83
CA SER A 299 25.44 -27.94 -20.30
C SER A 299 25.58 -27.78 -21.82
N GLY A 300 24.47 -27.66 -22.55
CA GLY A 300 24.44 -27.52 -24.01
C GLY A 300 24.92 -26.15 -24.52
N GLU A 301 24.76 -25.94 -25.82
CA GLU A 301 25.08 -24.65 -26.46
C GLU A 301 23.94 -23.64 -26.29
N GLU A 302 22.70 -24.09 -26.46
CA GLU A 302 21.50 -23.27 -26.40
C GLU A 302 20.41 -23.97 -25.59
N PHE A 303 19.59 -23.17 -24.91
CA PHE A 303 18.35 -23.59 -24.26
C PHE A 303 17.16 -23.04 -25.04
N VAL A 304 16.15 -23.88 -25.24
CA VAL A 304 14.94 -23.51 -26.00
C VAL A 304 13.72 -23.58 -25.08
N TYR A 305 12.97 -22.49 -24.98
CA TYR A 305 11.70 -22.47 -24.25
C TYR A 305 10.67 -21.62 -24.98
N PHE A 306 9.40 -21.78 -24.59
CA PHE A 306 8.28 -21.11 -25.24
C PHE A 306 7.71 -20.02 -24.36
N VAL A 307 7.49 -18.82 -24.93
CA VAL A 307 6.77 -17.72 -24.28
C VAL A 307 5.59 -17.36 -25.16
N ARG A 308 4.36 -17.58 -24.66
CA ARG A 308 3.12 -17.29 -25.40
C ARG A 308 3.07 -17.94 -26.80
N GLY A 309 3.71 -19.10 -26.95
CA GLY A 309 3.79 -19.84 -28.22
C GLY A 309 4.99 -19.49 -29.11
N GLU A 310 5.78 -18.48 -28.76
CA GLU A 310 7.00 -18.13 -29.48
C GLU A 310 8.22 -18.88 -28.93
N GLU A 311 9.03 -19.43 -29.82
CA GLU A 311 10.27 -20.12 -29.49
C GLU A 311 11.37 -19.11 -29.16
N ILE A 312 11.89 -19.16 -27.93
CA ILE A 312 13.02 -18.36 -27.48
C ILE A 312 14.24 -19.27 -27.34
N ARG A 313 15.32 -18.91 -28.04
CA ARG A 313 16.63 -19.57 -27.95
C ARG A 313 17.59 -18.71 -27.17
N VAL A 314 18.22 -19.30 -26.14
CA VAL A 314 19.17 -18.60 -25.28
C VAL A 314 20.51 -19.33 -25.29
N PRO A 315 21.60 -18.66 -25.67
CA PRO A 315 22.94 -19.21 -25.50
C PRO A 315 23.22 -19.49 -24.03
N LEU A 316 23.68 -20.69 -23.70
CA LEU A 316 23.91 -21.12 -22.31
C LEU A 316 25.27 -20.71 -21.75
N HIS A 317 26.15 -20.20 -22.61
CA HIS A 317 27.50 -19.82 -22.25
C HIS A 317 27.81 -18.40 -22.73
N HIS A 318 28.57 -17.67 -21.92
CA HIS A 318 29.22 -16.43 -22.29
C HIS A 318 30.73 -16.67 -22.37
N GLU A 319 31.34 -16.41 -23.53
CA GLU A 319 32.79 -16.51 -23.71
C GLU A 319 33.48 -15.22 -23.25
N THR A 320 34.43 -15.34 -22.34
CA THR A 320 35.23 -14.20 -21.84
C THR A 320 36.36 -13.84 -22.81
N LEU A 321 37.02 -12.70 -22.57
CA LEU A 321 38.23 -12.32 -23.30
C LEU A 321 39.39 -13.33 -23.17
N SER A 322 39.35 -14.21 -22.17
CA SER A 322 40.32 -15.30 -21.99
C SER A 322 39.85 -16.63 -22.59
N HIS A 323 38.77 -16.61 -23.39
CA HIS A 323 38.13 -17.78 -24.00
C HIS A 323 37.52 -18.77 -22.99
N THR A 324 37.30 -18.33 -21.75
CA THR A 324 36.59 -19.13 -20.75
C THR A 324 35.10 -19.09 -21.06
N ARG A 325 34.46 -20.25 -21.18
CA ARG A 325 33.01 -20.38 -21.34
C ARG A 325 32.34 -20.37 -19.97
N VAL A 326 31.79 -19.22 -19.57
CA VAL A 326 31.06 -19.07 -18.30
C VAL A 326 29.60 -19.45 -18.53
N SER A 327 29.10 -20.44 -17.79
CA SER A 327 27.69 -20.85 -17.88
C SER A 327 26.75 -19.77 -17.33
N LYS A 328 25.64 -19.54 -18.03
CA LYS A 328 24.58 -18.64 -17.56
C LYS A 328 23.91 -19.17 -16.30
N VAL A 329 23.60 -20.46 -16.25
CA VAL A 329 23.09 -21.14 -15.05
C VAL A 329 24.05 -22.27 -14.72
N ALA A 330 24.64 -22.21 -13.53
CA ALA A 330 25.56 -23.23 -13.04
C ALA A 330 24.79 -24.25 -12.18
N LEU A 331 24.93 -25.54 -12.49
CA LEU A 331 24.32 -26.62 -11.72
C LEU A 331 25.28 -27.19 -10.67
N PRO A 332 24.77 -27.66 -9.52
CA PRO A 332 25.63 -28.31 -8.53
C PRO A 332 26.10 -29.68 -9.02
N ARG A 333 27.26 -30.12 -8.51
CA ARG A 333 27.90 -31.40 -8.88
C ARG A 333 27.61 -32.52 -7.90
N TYR A 334 26.38 -32.57 -7.37
CA TYR A 334 25.97 -33.56 -6.38
C TYR A 334 25.91 -34.98 -6.97
N ARG A 335 26.33 -35.96 -6.15
CA ARG A 335 26.25 -37.39 -6.49
C ARG A 335 25.13 -38.11 -5.73
N SER A 336 24.93 -37.73 -4.47
CA SER A 336 23.84 -38.23 -3.63
C SER A 336 22.48 -37.86 -4.22
N TRP A 337 21.50 -38.77 -4.14
CA TRP A 337 20.11 -38.45 -4.48
C TRP A 337 19.45 -37.57 -3.41
N GLY A 338 19.87 -37.67 -2.15
CA GLY A 338 19.39 -36.77 -1.09
C GLY A 338 19.73 -35.32 -1.38
N ASP A 339 21.01 -35.02 -1.62
CA ASP A 339 21.45 -33.65 -1.93
C ASP A 339 20.77 -33.09 -3.19
N ARG A 340 20.68 -33.91 -4.26
CA ARG A 340 20.00 -33.53 -5.50
C ARG A 340 18.53 -33.19 -5.25
N LEU A 341 17.82 -34.05 -4.52
CA LEU A 341 16.39 -33.86 -4.29
C LEU A 341 16.13 -32.66 -3.37
N TYR A 342 16.88 -32.53 -2.28
CA TYR A 342 16.74 -31.40 -1.36
C TYR A 342 16.97 -30.07 -2.09
N TRP A 343 18.03 -29.97 -2.90
CA TRP A 343 18.31 -28.78 -3.69
C TRP A 343 17.19 -28.45 -4.70
N MET A 344 16.64 -29.45 -5.40
CA MET A 344 15.51 -29.23 -6.33
C MET A 344 14.23 -28.79 -5.63
N LEU A 345 14.01 -29.20 -4.37
CA LEU A 345 12.83 -28.85 -3.58
C LEU A 345 12.94 -27.50 -2.88
N GLN A 346 14.15 -27.05 -2.55
CA GLN A 346 14.36 -25.80 -1.79
C GLN A 346 14.85 -24.63 -2.65
N GLU A 347 15.66 -24.88 -3.68
CA GLU A 347 16.29 -23.79 -4.44
C GLU A 347 16.05 -23.85 -5.94
N ASN A 348 16.20 -25.05 -6.52
CA ASN A 348 16.05 -25.38 -7.94
C ASN A 348 16.75 -24.42 -8.92
N VAL A 349 16.65 -24.68 -10.22
CA VAL A 349 17.07 -23.70 -11.24
C VAL A 349 16.09 -22.52 -11.29
N PRO A 350 16.51 -21.33 -11.77
CA PRO A 350 15.58 -20.24 -12.08
C PRO A 350 14.43 -20.72 -12.98
N GLY A 351 13.22 -20.23 -12.74
CA GLY A 351 12.02 -20.60 -13.49
C GLY A 351 11.36 -21.92 -13.08
N GLN A 352 11.86 -22.60 -12.05
CA GLN A 352 11.26 -23.82 -11.49
C GLN A 352 10.90 -23.63 -10.02
N PHE A 353 9.82 -24.26 -9.56
CA PHE A 353 9.39 -24.21 -8.17
C PHE A 353 10.52 -24.68 -7.22
N PRO A 354 10.75 -24.02 -6.07
CA PRO A 354 9.99 -22.89 -5.48
C PRO A 354 10.48 -21.49 -5.92
N TYR A 355 11.10 -21.38 -7.10
CA TYR A 355 11.52 -20.13 -7.75
C TYR A 355 12.54 -19.31 -6.94
N THR A 356 13.23 -19.93 -5.99
CA THR A 356 14.20 -19.29 -5.09
C THR A 356 15.26 -18.51 -5.86
N ALA A 357 15.80 -19.08 -6.95
CA ALA A 357 16.82 -18.45 -7.80
C ALA A 357 16.27 -17.48 -8.88
N GLY A 358 14.95 -17.31 -8.96
CA GLY A 358 14.29 -16.43 -9.93
C GLY A 358 13.05 -17.08 -10.55
N VAL A 359 12.10 -16.24 -10.97
CA VAL A 359 10.80 -16.69 -11.54
C VAL A 359 10.84 -17.03 -13.03
N TYR A 360 11.91 -16.66 -13.73
CA TYR A 360 12.09 -16.95 -15.15
C TYR A 360 13.32 -17.84 -15.35
N PRO A 361 13.32 -18.72 -16.37
CA PRO A 361 14.48 -19.58 -16.66
C PRO A 361 15.76 -18.81 -16.94
N PHE A 362 15.64 -17.65 -17.61
CA PHE A 362 16.75 -16.75 -17.92
C PHE A 362 16.28 -15.29 -17.83
N LYS A 363 17.24 -14.38 -17.60
CA LYS A 363 17.04 -12.93 -17.69
C LYS A 363 16.70 -12.52 -19.13
N ARG A 364 15.91 -11.44 -19.26
CA ARG A 364 15.56 -10.88 -20.58
C ARG A 364 16.80 -10.27 -21.24
N ILE A 365 16.96 -10.51 -22.54
CA ILE A 365 18.11 -10.01 -23.33
C ILE A 365 17.85 -8.57 -23.82
N GLU A 366 16.61 -8.26 -24.20
CA GLU A 366 16.24 -7.00 -24.85
C GLU A 366 15.72 -5.94 -23.87
N GLU A 367 15.40 -6.32 -22.63
CA GLU A 367 14.79 -5.44 -21.64
C GLU A 367 15.59 -5.50 -20.34
N ASP A 368 16.50 -4.54 -20.15
CA ASP A 368 17.21 -4.36 -18.89
C ASP A 368 16.19 -4.06 -17.76
N PRO A 369 16.44 -4.54 -16.51
CA PRO A 369 15.53 -4.32 -15.38
C PRO A 369 15.45 -2.85 -14.94
N THR A 370 16.28 -1.99 -15.54
CA THR A 370 16.39 -0.57 -15.26
C THR A 370 15.05 0.12 -15.40
N ARG A 371 14.66 0.83 -14.34
CA ARG A 371 13.47 1.68 -14.31
C ARG A 371 13.82 2.99 -13.65
N MET A 372 13.65 4.10 -14.37
CA MET A 372 14.10 5.40 -13.94
C MET A 372 12.98 6.18 -13.27
N PHE A 373 13.23 6.61 -12.04
CA PHE A 373 12.32 7.44 -11.25
C PHE A 373 12.52 8.91 -11.65
N ALA A 374 11.45 9.56 -12.10
CA ALA A 374 11.46 10.97 -12.45
C ALA A 374 10.10 11.62 -12.14
N GLY A 375 10.17 12.89 -11.76
CA GLY A 375 9.00 13.70 -11.47
C GLY A 375 9.44 15.02 -10.83
N GLU A 376 9.19 16.12 -11.53
CA GLU A 376 9.48 17.46 -11.05
C GLU A 376 8.69 18.48 -11.87
N GLY A 377 8.15 19.49 -11.17
CA GLY A 377 7.51 20.63 -11.80
C GLY A 377 6.19 20.27 -12.48
N PRO A 378 5.85 20.94 -13.59
CA PRO A 378 4.66 20.66 -14.37
C PRO A 378 4.84 19.42 -15.26
N PRO A 379 3.74 18.84 -15.79
CA PRO A 379 3.77 17.66 -16.65
C PRO A 379 4.75 17.72 -17.80
N GLU A 380 4.87 18.87 -18.48
CA GLU A 380 5.75 19.07 -19.64
C GLU A 380 7.24 18.95 -19.27
N GLN A 381 7.63 19.42 -18.09
CA GLN A 381 9.02 19.29 -17.61
C GLN A 381 9.38 17.83 -17.34
N THR A 382 8.48 17.11 -16.69
CA THR A 382 8.67 15.67 -16.42
C THR A 382 8.61 14.85 -17.71
N ASN A 383 7.73 15.18 -18.65
CA ASN A 383 7.67 14.55 -19.97
C ASN A 383 9.01 14.67 -20.73
N ARG A 384 9.60 15.88 -20.79
CA ARG A 384 10.94 16.08 -21.37
C ARG A 384 12.00 15.21 -20.70
N ARG A 385 11.93 15.06 -19.37
CA ARG A 385 12.85 14.21 -18.61
C ARG A 385 12.66 12.72 -18.95
N PHE A 386 11.42 12.25 -19.11
CA PHE A 386 11.18 10.87 -19.56
C PHE A 386 11.75 10.61 -20.94
N HIS A 387 11.55 11.53 -21.90
CA HIS A 387 12.11 11.39 -23.26
C HIS A 387 13.63 11.36 -23.25
N TYR A 388 14.27 12.23 -22.46
CA TYR A 388 15.72 12.20 -22.26
C TYR A 388 16.22 10.86 -21.70
N LEU A 389 15.57 10.35 -20.64
CA LEU A 389 16.01 9.13 -19.96
C LEU A 389 15.75 7.88 -20.79
N ALA A 390 14.73 7.89 -21.64
CA ALA A 390 14.36 6.76 -22.49
C ALA A 390 15.00 6.83 -23.89
N ALA A 391 15.78 7.88 -24.19
CA ALA A 391 16.45 8.06 -25.47
C ALA A 391 17.39 6.88 -25.78
N GLY A 392 17.29 6.34 -27.00
CA GLY A 392 18.13 5.21 -27.44
C GLY A 392 17.81 3.84 -26.80
N MET A 393 16.85 3.76 -25.89
CA MET A 393 16.44 2.49 -25.27
C MET A 393 15.33 1.81 -26.11
N PRO A 394 15.41 0.49 -26.38
CA PRO A 394 14.38 -0.22 -27.13
C PRO A 394 13.06 -0.36 -26.37
N ALA A 395 13.11 -0.53 -25.04
CA ALA A 395 11.94 -0.59 -24.16
C ALA A 395 11.83 0.69 -23.32
N LYS A 396 10.62 1.24 -23.20
CA LYS A 396 10.34 2.48 -22.45
C LYS A 396 9.76 2.15 -21.08
N ARG A 397 10.60 2.15 -20.04
CA ARG A 397 10.21 1.81 -18.65
C ARG A 397 10.22 3.05 -17.76
N LEU A 398 9.07 3.73 -17.67
CA LEU A 398 8.93 4.99 -16.94
C LEU A 398 8.57 4.74 -15.46
N SER A 399 9.02 5.59 -14.55
CA SER A 399 8.56 5.60 -13.16
C SER A 399 8.31 7.01 -12.68
N THR A 400 7.08 7.28 -12.25
CA THR A 400 6.55 8.62 -11.99
C THR A 400 6.55 8.93 -10.51
N ALA A 401 7.17 10.05 -10.13
CA ALA A 401 7.14 10.63 -8.79
C ALA A 401 6.17 11.83 -8.76
N PHE A 402 5.16 11.80 -7.91
CA PHE A 402 4.18 12.90 -7.82
C PHE A 402 4.55 13.88 -6.69
N ASP A 403 4.21 15.16 -6.87
CA ASP A 403 4.43 16.17 -5.83
C ASP A 403 3.57 15.89 -4.59
N SER A 404 3.96 16.46 -3.45
CA SER A 404 3.22 16.22 -2.20
C SER A 404 1.75 16.70 -2.24
N VAL A 405 1.39 17.61 -3.14
CA VAL A 405 0.01 18.07 -3.33
C VAL A 405 -0.82 16.96 -3.97
N THR A 406 -0.32 16.39 -5.07
CA THR A 406 -0.92 15.25 -5.78
C THR A 406 -0.93 13.99 -4.89
N LEU A 407 0.14 13.71 -4.14
CA LEU A 407 0.22 12.55 -3.24
C LEU A 407 -0.87 12.53 -2.17
N TYR A 408 -1.37 13.71 -1.76
CA TYR A 408 -2.44 13.87 -0.78
C TYR A 408 -3.82 14.10 -1.42
N GLY A 409 -3.93 13.93 -2.75
CA GLY A 409 -5.21 14.06 -3.45
C GLY A 409 -5.75 15.48 -3.47
N GLU A 410 -4.89 16.49 -3.32
CA GLU A 410 -5.27 17.90 -3.29
C GLU A 410 -4.98 18.57 -4.64
N ASP A 411 -5.66 19.69 -4.88
CA ASP A 411 -5.42 20.54 -6.04
C ASP A 411 -4.38 21.65 -5.73
N PRO A 412 -3.56 22.08 -6.70
CA PRO A 412 -2.67 23.23 -6.52
C PRO A 412 -3.47 24.50 -6.20
N HIS A 413 -2.97 25.31 -5.26
CA HIS A 413 -3.65 26.52 -4.78
C HIS A 413 -2.64 27.61 -4.40
N GLU A 414 -3.05 28.89 -4.50
CA GLU A 414 -2.27 30.07 -4.07
C GLU A 414 -2.04 30.13 -2.54
N ARG A 415 -2.65 29.23 -1.77
CA ARG A 415 -2.55 29.23 -0.31
C ARG A 415 -1.11 28.82 0.03
N PRO A 416 -0.35 29.57 0.84
CA PRO A 416 1.07 29.29 1.09
C PRO A 416 1.36 27.84 1.52
N ASP A 417 0.45 27.23 2.29
CA ASP A 417 0.52 25.82 2.72
C ASP A 417 0.64 24.82 1.57
N ILE A 418 0.03 25.14 0.42
CA ILE A 418 -0.01 24.33 -0.81
C ILE A 418 0.98 24.89 -1.82
N TYR A 419 0.93 26.20 -2.09
CA TYR A 419 1.73 26.87 -3.14
C TYR A 419 3.22 26.57 -3.03
N GLY A 420 3.79 26.55 -1.82
CA GLY A 420 5.21 26.25 -1.60
C GLY A 420 5.61 24.81 -1.97
N LYS A 421 4.64 23.92 -2.21
CA LYS A 421 4.83 22.48 -2.45
C LYS A 421 4.49 22.03 -3.86
N VAL A 422 3.74 22.84 -4.61
CA VAL A 422 3.33 22.53 -5.99
C VAL A 422 4.57 22.31 -6.87
N GLY A 423 4.63 21.15 -7.54
CA GLY A 423 5.73 20.76 -8.44
C GLY A 423 7.07 20.49 -7.76
N ASN A 424 7.15 20.53 -6.42
CA ASN A 424 8.37 20.21 -5.68
C ASN A 424 8.39 18.74 -5.28
N SER A 425 9.57 18.12 -5.40
CA SER A 425 9.80 16.70 -5.07
C SER A 425 8.94 15.72 -5.89
N GLY A 426 8.38 16.17 -7.01
CA GLY A 426 7.51 15.37 -7.87
C GLY A 426 6.78 16.23 -8.91
N VAL A 427 6.09 15.59 -9.85
CA VAL A 427 5.25 16.25 -10.85
C VAL A 427 3.87 16.58 -10.28
N SER A 428 3.33 17.75 -10.64
CA SER A 428 1.96 18.16 -10.25
C SER A 428 0.94 17.72 -11.28
N VAL A 429 0.00 16.83 -10.92
CA VAL A 429 -0.98 16.23 -11.85
C VAL A 429 -2.40 16.29 -11.28
N PRO A 430 -3.05 17.47 -11.30
CA PRO A 430 -4.39 17.63 -10.74
C PRO A 430 -5.53 17.24 -11.70
N THR A 431 -5.29 17.05 -13.00
CA THR A 431 -6.35 16.77 -13.98
C THR A 431 -5.95 15.71 -15.02
N LEU A 432 -6.94 15.20 -15.77
CA LEU A 432 -6.71 14.32 -16.92
C LEU A 432 -5.84 14.98 -18.01
N ASP A 433 -5.99 16.30 -18.24
CA ASP A 433 -5.18 17.01 -19.22
C ASP A 433 -3.68 17.00 -18.83
N ASP A 434 -3.40 17.09 -17.53
CA ASP A 434 -2.02 16.99 -17.01
C ASP A 434 -1.45 15.58 -17.22
N ALA A 435 -2.24 14.52 -17.00
CA ALA A 435 -1.82 13.15 -17.26
C ALA A 435 -1.54 12.89 -18.75
N LYS A 436 -2.36 13.45 -19.65
CA LYS A 436 -2.12 13.40 -21.11
C LYS A 436 -0.80 14.05 -21.50
N LYS A 437 -0.55 15.26 -20.99
CA LYS A 437 0.72 15.97 -21.21
C LYS A 437 1.91 15.18 -20.71
N LEU A 438 1.81 14.63 -19.49
CA LEU A 438 2.86 13.87 -18.83
C LEU A 438 3.34 12.68 -19.67
N TYR A 439 2.40 11.93 -20.25
CA TYR A 439 2.71 10.70 -21.01
C TYR A 439 2.66 10.86 -22.53
N SER A 440 2.49 12.08 -23.03
CA SER A 440 2.49 12.35 -24.48
C SER A 440 3.80 11.93 -25.16
N GLY A 441 3.68 11.44 -26.40
CA GLY A 441 4.80 10.88 -27.17
C GLY A 441 5.28 9.49 -26.71
N PHE A 442 4.65 8.91 -25.67
CA PHE A 442 4.83 7.51 -25.30
C PHE A 442 3.54 6.75 -25.55
N ASP A 443 3.60 5.75 -26.43
CA ASP A 443 2.46 4.86 -26.66
C ASP A 443 2.24 3.95 -25.45
N LEU A 444 1.22 4.27 -24.65
CA LEU A 444 0.89 3.54 -23.41
C LEU A 444 0.34 2.13 -23.65
N SER A 445 -0.09 1.82 -24.88
CA SER A 445 -0.57 0.49 -25.29
C SER A 445 0.51 -0.33 -26.00
N ASP A 446 1.70 0.23 -26.22
CA ASP A 446 2.80 -0.48 -26.87
C ASP A 446 3.33 -1.62 -25.97
N PRO A 447 3.57 -2.82 -26.53
CA PRO A 447 4.06 -3.95 -25.75
C PRO A 447 5.45 -3.73 -25.16
N THR A 448 6.20 -2.70 -25.53
CA THR A 448 7.54 -2.36 -24.99
C THR A 448 7.54 -1.12 -24.10
N THR A 449 6.38 -0.47 -23.92
CA THR A 449 6.20 0.64 -22.98
C THR A 449 5.58 0.13 -21.69
N SER A 450 6.09 0.56 -20.53
CA SER A 450 5.42 0.30 -19.25
C SER A 450 5.65 1.44 -18.25
N VAL A 451 4.58 1.89 -17.62
CA VAL A 451 4.61 3.02 -16.69
C VAL A 451 4.36 2.55 -15.26
N SER A 452 5.26 2.93 -14.36
CA SER A 452 5.07 2.78 -12.91
C SER A 452 4.69 4.12 -12.30
N MET A 453 3.72 4.13 -11.38
CA MET A 453 3.22 5.34 -10.72
C MET A 453 3.28 5.14 -9.20
N THR A 454 4.13 5.91 -8.52
CA THR A 454 4.28 5.86 -7.06
C THR A 454 3.25 6.78 -6.40
N ILE A 455 2.03 6.27 -6.23
CA ILE A 455 0.89 6.96 -5.64
C ILE A 455 0.11 5.97 -4.76
N ASN A 456 -0.43 6.44 -3.61
CA ASN A 456 -1.14 5.58 -2.65
C ASN A 456 -2.55 6.09 -2.35
N GLY A 457 -2.71 7.12 -1.50
CA GLY A 457 -4.01 7.64 -1.07
C GLY A 457 -5.01 7.88 -2.22
N PRO A 458 -4.67 8.72 -3.22
CA PRO A 458 -5.53 8.97 -4.38
C PRO A 458 -5.18 8.09 -5.59
N ALA A 459 -4.55 6.92 -5.37
CA ALA A 459 -4.18 6.01 -6.45
C ALA A 459 -5.34 5.64 -7.40
N PRO A 460 -6.59 5.39 -6.92
CA PRO A 460 -7.71 5.13 -7.81
C PRO A 460 -7.99 6.27 -8.80
N MET A 461 -7.85 7.53 -8.37
CA MET A 461 -8.08 8.71 -9.21
C MET A 461 -6.97 8.88 -10.26
N ILE A 462 -5.71 8.76 -9.84
CA ILE A 462 -4.56 8.86 -10.75
C ILE A 462 -4.56 7.70 -11.75
N LEU A 463 -4.95 6.50 -11.33
CA LEU A 463 -5.12 5.36 -12.23
C LEU A 463 -6.23 5.62 -13.25
N ALA A 464 -7.35 6.24 -12.85
CA ALA A 464 -8.42 6.63 -13.77
C ALA A 464 -7.93 7.69 -14.78
N PHE A 465 -7.11 8.67 -14.37
CA PHE A 465 -6.47 9.60 -15.31
C PHE A 465 -5.55 8.87 -16.30
N PHE A 466 -4.71 7.95 -15.81
CA PHE A 466 -3.79 7.19 -16.64
C PHE A 466 -4.51 6.32 -17.68
N MET A 467 -5.55 5.58 -17.25
CA MET A 467 -6.32 4.72 -18.15
C MET A 467 -7.05 5.55 -19.21
N ASN A 468 -7.66 6.68 -18.85
CA ASN A 468 -8.28 7.59 -19.83
C ASN A 468 -7.25 8.20 -20.79
N ALA A 469 -6.05 8.56 -20.31
CA ALA A 469 -4.99 9.05 -21.19
C ALA A 469 -4.56 7.99 -22.22
N ALA A 470 -4.46 6.72 -21.82
CA ALA A 470 -4.16 5.61 -22.73
C ALA A 470 -5.28 5.37 -23.75
N ILE A 471 -6.55 5.39 -23.31
CA ILE A 471 -7.72 5.26 -24.18
C ILE A 471 -7.76 6.39 -25.21
N ASP A 472 -7.48 7.62 -24.79
CA ASP A 472 -7.49 8.77 -25.70
C ASP A 472 -6.33 8.70 -26.71
N GLN A 473 -5.15 8.21 -26.35
CA GLN A 473 -4.09 7.91 -27.32
C GLN A 473 -4.53 6.87 -28.37
N ALA A 474 -5.23 5.82 -27.95
CA ALA A 474 -5.77 4.83 -28.88
C ALA A 474 -6.86 5.42 -29.79
N CYS A 475 -7.70 6.32 -29.26
CA CYS A 475 -8.65 7.09 -30.06
C CYS A 475 -7.94 7.97 -31.10
N GLU A 476 -6.86 8.68 -30.74
CA GLU A 476 -6.06 9.47 -31.68
C GLU A 476 -5.51 8.63 -32.84
N LYS A 477 -5.00 7.43 -32.54
CA LYS A 477 -4.52 6.49 -33.55
C LYS A 477 -5.64 6.03 -34.48
N TYR A 478 -6.81 5.72 -33.91
CA TYR A 478 -7.99 5.35 -34.70
C TYR A 478 -8.40 6.49 -35.63
N ILE A 479 -8.61 7.70 -35.11
CA ILE A 479 -8.99 8.90 -35.87
C ILE A 479 -7.99 9.15 -37.01
N THR A 480 -6.69 9.03 -36.72
CA THR A 480 -5.63 9.16 -37.72
C THR A 480 -5.72 8.09 -38.80
N SER A 481 -5.92 6.83 -38.42
CA SER A 481 -6.03 5.71 -39.37
C SER A 481 -7.26 5.81 -40.29
N GLN A 482 -8.34 6.42 -39.81
CA GLN A 482 -9.58 6.61 -40.55
C GLN A 482 -9.64 7.95 -41.32
N GLY A 483 -8.64 8.83 -41.13
CA GLY A 483 -8.63 10.16 -41.75
C GLY A 483 -9.74 11.10 -41.25
N MET A 484 -10.18 10.94 -39.99
CA MET A 484 -11.35 11.64 -39.42
C MET A 484 -11.01 12.97 -38.73
N TRP A 485 -9.79 13.47 -38.86
CA TRP A 485 -9.36 14.67 -38.13
C TRP A 485 -10.19 15.92 -38.45
N ASP A 486 -10.64 16.11 -39.68
CA ASP A 486 -11.46 17.28 -40.04
C ASP A 486 -12.82 17.29 -39.31
N GLU A 487 -13.47 16.12 -39.21
CA GLU A 487 -14.74 15.96 -38.49
C GLU A 487 -14.54 16.13 -36.97
N VAL A 488 -13.48 15.53 -36.43
CA VAL A 488 -13.13 15.63 -35.01
C VAL A 488 -12.79 17.06 -34.63
N GLU A 489 -12.00 17.77 -35.44
CA GLU A 489 -11.65 19.17 -35.19
C GLU A 489 -12.88 20.07 -35.21
N ALA A 490 -13.81 19.87 -36.16
CA ALA A 490 -15.08 20.58 -36.18
C ALA A 490 -15.92 20.32 -34.91
N ARG A 491 -15.89 19.08 -34.40
CA ARG A 491 -16.58 18.73 -33.15
C ARG A 491 -15.92 19.37 -31.92
N ILE A 492 -14.59 19.43 -31.89
CA ILE A 492 -13.85 20.11 -30.81
C ILE A 492 -14.11 21.62 -30.85
N ASP A 493 -14.15 22.23 -32.05
CA ASP A 493 -14.54 23.63 -32.25
C ASP A 493 -15.96 23.91 -31.74
N GLU A 494 -16.91 22.99 -31.96
CA GLU A 494 -18.27 23.11 -31.41
C GLU A 494 -18.27 23.03 -29.87
N ILE A 495 -17.47 22.14 -29.27
CA ILE A 495 -17.35 21.99 -27.82
C ILE A 495 -16.75 23.26 -27.20
N TYR A 496 -15.68 23.82 -27.78
CA TYR A 496 -14.98 24.96 -27.21
C TYR A 496 -15.62 26.30 -27.56
N GLY A 497 -16.18 26.44 -28.77
CA GLY A 497 -16.55 27.74 -29.32
C GLY A 497 -15.33 28.68 -29.32
N ASP A 498 -15.50 29.88 -28.76
CA ASP A 498 -14.42 30.87 -28.64
C ASP A 498 -13.47 30.63 -27.44
N ARG A 499 -13.70 29.59 -26.63
CA ARG A 499 -12.89 29.33 -25.43
C ARG A 499 -11.50 28.80 -25.81
N PRO A 500 -10.45 29.18 -25.07
CA PRO A 500 -9.12 28.66 -25.33
C PRO A 500 -9.05 27.15 -25.06
N ARG A 501 -8.48 26.40 -26.00
CA ARG A 501 -8.15 24.98 -25.82
C ARG A 501 -6.86 24.86 -24.98
N PRO A 502 -6.75 23.84 -24.10
CA PRO A 502 -5.49 23.55 -23.42
C PRO A 502 -4.42 23.14 -24.44
N ARG A 503 -3.16 23.42 -24.12
CA ARG A 503 -2.00 23.14 -24.99
C ARG A 503 -0.84 22.59 -24.17
N TYR A 504 0.04 21.85 -24.84
CA TYR A 504 1.36 21.53 -24.32
C TYR A 504 2.23 22.78 -24.39
N GLU A 505 2.82 23.19 -23.26
CA GLU A 505 3.62 24.40 -23.20
C GLU A 505 5.13 24.15 -23.34
N GLY A 506 5.74 24.96 -24.22
CA GLY A 506 7.15 24.86 -24.57
C GLY A 506 7.39 23.93 -25.77
N GLU A 507 8.66 23.68 -26.07
CA GLU A 507 9.05 22.81 -27.17
C GLU A 507 8.83 21.33 -26.82
N LEU A 508 8.38 20.56 -27.81
CA LEU A 508 8.30 19.11 -27.69
C LEU A 508 9.73 18.54 -27.62
N PRO A 509 10.00 17.59 -26.70
CA PRO A 509 11.31 16.96 -26.61
C PRO A 509 11.67 16.19 -27.87
N GLU A 510 12.97 15.96 -28.08
CA GLU A 510 13.46 15.11 -29.15
C GLU A 510 12.84 13.70 -29.06
N GLY A 511 12.33 13.20 -30.18
CA GLY A 511 11.66 11.89 -30.26
C GLY A 511 10.16 11.89 -29.96
N HIS A 512 9.58 13.04 -29.60
CA HIS A 512 8.14 13.18 -29.40
C HIS A 512 7.38 13.32 -30.73
N ASP A 513 6.38 12.46 -30.96
CA ASP A 513 5.62 12.36 -32.22
C ASP A 513 4.25 13.08 -32.21
N GLY A 514 3.93 13.75 -31.10
CA GLY A 514 2.66 14.45 -30.90
C GLY A 514 1.51 13.57 -30.38
N LEU A 515 1.70 12.26 -30.20
CA LEU A 515 0.67 11.36 -29.69
C LEU A 515 0.20 11.76 -28.28
N GLY A 516 -1.10 11.79 -28.08
CA GLY A 516 -1.76 12.12 -26.80
C GLY A 516 -2.01 13.62 -26.59
N LEU A 517 -1.68 14.48 -27.57
CA LEU A 517 -1.87 15.93 -27.49
C LEU A 517 -3.02 16.45 -28.36
N ARG A 518 -3.50 15.69 -29.34
CA ARG A 518 -4.53 16.18 -30.28
C ARG A 518 -5.93 16.16 -29.65
N LEU A 519 -6.18 15.25 -28.72
CA LEU A 519 -7.39 15.23 -27.88
C LEU A 519 -7.17 15.92 -26.53
N LEU A 520 -6.22 16.85 -26.41
CA LEU A 520 -6.03 17.58 -25.16
C LEU A 520 -7.25 18.48 -24.90
N GLY A 521 -7.87 18.34 -23.72
CA GLY A 521 -9.07 19.08 -23.34
C GLY A 521 -10.42 18.51 -23.78
N VAL A 522 -10.43 17.38 -24.48
CA VAL A 522 -11.64 16.59 -24.79
C VAL A 522 -11.35 15.11 -24.54
N THR A 523 -12.35 14.24 -24.53
CA THR A 523 -12.15 12.79 -24.43
C THR A 523 -12.70 12.07 -25.66
N GLY A 524 -12.20 10.86 -25.93
CA GLY A 524 -12.58 10.08 -27.13
C GLY A 524 -14.09 9.88 -27.28
N ASP A 525 -14.82 9.71 -26.17
CA ASP A 525 -16.29 9.56 -26.13
C ASP A 525 -17.06 10.82 -26.50
N GLN A 526 -16.42 12.00 -26.51
CA GLN A 526 -17.03 13.26 -26.94
C GLN A 526 -16.93 13.46 -28.46
N VAL A 527 -15.96 12.82 -29.10
CA VAL A 527 -15.59 13.05 -30.51
C VAL A 527 -15.77 11.83 -31.41
N LEU A 528 -15.93 10.63 -30.84
CA LEU A 528 -16.21 9.39 -31.58
C LEU A 528 -17.62 8.86 -31.30
N PRO A 529 -18.22 8.10 -32.23
CA PRO A 529 -19.41 7.32 -31.95
C PRO A 529 -19.20 6.37 -30.75
N ARG A 530 -20.24 6.22 -29.92
CA ARG A 530 -20.14 5.48 -28.66
C ARG A 530 -19.70 4.02 -28.85
N ASP A 531 -20.23 3.33 -29.85
CA ASP A 531 -19.88 1.93 -30.16
C ASP A 531 -18.39 1.78 -30.56
N VAL A 532 -17.85 2.76 -31.28
CA VAL A 532 -16.43 2.81 -31.64
C VAL A 532 -15.57 3.06 -30.40
N TYR A 533 -15.94 4.05 -29.59
CA TYR A 533 -15.20 4.38 -28.36
C TYR A 533 -15.17 3.21 -27.38
N GLU A 534 -16.31 2.57 -27.09
CA GLU A 534 -16.37 1.45 -26.12
C GLU A 534 -15.50 0.27 -26.57
N LYS A 535 -15.45 0.00 -27.88
CA LYS A 535 -14.55 -1.02 -28.43
C LYS A 535 -13.08 -0.66 -28.21
N ILE A 536 -12.68 0.58 -28.53
CA ILE A 536 -11.31 1.07 -28.32
C ILE A 536 -10.94 1.02 -26.84
N LYS A 537 -11.86 1.44 -25.96
CA LYS A 537 -11.69 1.41 -24.50
C LYS A 537 -11.40 -0.01 -24.02
N ALA A 538 -12.25 -0.98 -24.39
CA ALA A 538 -12.11 -2.37 -23.98
C ALA A 538 -10.78 -3.00 -24.48
N GLU A 539 -10.42 -2.77 -25.74
CA GLU A 539 -9.16 -3.28 -26.30
C GLU A 539 -7.95 -2.65 -25.60
N THR A 540 -7.96 -1.34 -25.39
CA THR A 540 -6.86 -0.58 -24.80
C THR A 540 -6.56 -1.01 -23.37
N ILE A 541 -7.56 -1.02 -22.48
CA ILE A 541 -7.34 -1.35 -21.06
C ILE A 541 -6.82 -2.79 -20.86
N SER A 542 -7.16 -3.72 -21.75
CA SER A 542 -6.69 -5.11 -21.69
C SER A 542 -5.19 -5.25 -22.04
N VAL A 543 -4.63 -4.33 -22.84
CA VAL A 543 -3.24 -4.42 -23.32
C VAL A 543 -2.27 -3.50 -22.58
N VAL A 544 -2.76 -2.40 -22.01
CA VAL A 544 -1.95 -1.40 -21.28
C VAL A 544 -1.07 -2.04 -20.21
N ARG A 545 0.22 -1.64 -20.18
CA ARG A 545 1.23 -2.20 -19.28
C ARG A 545 1.67 -1.18 -18.23
N GLY A 546 1.69 -1.59 -16.97
CA GLY A 546 2.18 -0.70 -15.92
C GLY A 546 1.95 -1.21 -14.51
N THR A 547 2.23 -0.34 -13.54
CA THR A 547 2.07 -0.60 -12.12
C THR A 547 1.60 0.68 -11.43
N VAL A 548 0.56 0.56 -10.61
CA VAL A 548 0.25 1.57 -9.60
C VAL A 548 0.69 1.03 -8.24
N GLN A 549 1.29 1.88 -7.39
CA GLN A 549 1.81 1.41 -6.11
C GLN A 549 0.68 1.01 -5.15
N ALA A 550 -0.18 1.96 -4.78
CA ALA A 550 -1.49 1.74 -4.17
C ALA A 550 -1.52 0.77 -2.97
N ASP A 551 -0.42 0.65 -2.22
CA ASP A 551 -0.37 -0.20 -1.03
C ASP A 551 -0.76 0.62 0.20
N ILE A 552 -2.01 0.49 0.62
CA ILE A 552 -2.62 1.22 1.75
C ILE A 552 -2.11 0.70 3.10
N LEU A 553 -1.77 -0.59 3.21
CA LEU A 553 -1.35 -1.17 4.49
C LEU A 553 -0.03 -0.57 4.98
N LYS A 554 0.94 -0.36 4.07
CA LYS A 554 2.22 0.29 4.42
C LYS A 554 2.06 1.77 4.81
N GLU A 555 0.98 2.43 4.38
CA GLU A 555 0.76 3.86 4.63
C GLU A 555 0.47 4.11 6.11
N ASP A 556 -0.38 3.30 6.73
CA ASP A 556 -0.65 3.38 8.16
C ASP A 556 0.55 2.89 9.00
N GLN A 557 1.26 1.87 8.50
CA GLN A 557 2.42 1.27 9.18
C GLN A 557 3.65 2.20 9.21
N ALA A 558 3.92 2.95 8.13
CA ALA A 558 5.16 3.73 8.00
C ALA A 558 5.02 5.09 7.28
N GLN A 559 4.43 5.14 6.09
CA GLN A 559 4.60 6.29 5.19
C GLN A 559 3.71 7.51 5.51
N ASN A 560 2.60 7.30 6.23
CA ASN A 560 1.67 8.34 6.69
C ASN A 560 1.05 9.20 5.57
N THR A 561 0.82 8.66 4.36
CA THR A 561 0.09 9.35 3.28
C THR A 561 -1.32 8.81 3.03
N CYS A 562 -1.89 8.06 3.99
CA CYS A 562 -3.32 7.74 3.98
C CYS A 562 -4.17 9.01 4.05
N ILE A 563 -5.05 9.19 3.07
CA ILE A 563 -6.01 10.30 3.03
C ILE A 563 -7.45 9.86 3.30
N PHE A 564 -7.75 8.58 3.04
CA PHE A 564 -9.02 7.93 3.36
C PHE A 564 -8.87 6.99 4.55
N SER A 565 -9.99 6.62 5.19
CA SER A 565 -9.99 5.54 6.17
C SER A 565 -9.39 4.26 5.57
N THR A 566 -8.67 3.47 6.37
CA THR A 566 -7.99 2.25 5.90
C THR A 566 -8.98 1.27 5.26
N GLU A 567 -10.17 1.13 5.85
CA GLU A 567 -11.23 0.26 5.33
C GLU A 567 -11.76 0.73 3.97
N PHE A 568 -12.07 2.03 3.82
CA PHE A 568 -12.54 2.58 2.56
C PHE A 568 -11.48 2.51 1.46
N ALA A 569 -10.22 2.79 1.82
CA ALA A 569 -9.10 2.67 0.89
C ALA A 569 -8.89 1.22 0.43
N LEU A 570 -8.94 0.22 1.32
CA LEU A 570 -8.88 -1.20 0.95
C LEU A 570 -10.09 -1.63 0.10
N LYS A 571 -11.29 -1.11 0.39
CA LYS A 571 -12.46 -1.31 -0.46
C LYS A 571 -12.22 -0.81 -1.88
N MET A 572 -11.67 0.40 -2.05
CA MET A 572 -11.32 0.93 -3.37
C MET A 572 -10.24 0.10 -4.07
N MET A 573 -9.28 -0.47 -3.33
CA MET A 573 -8.30 -1.39 -3.91
C MET A 573 -8.95 -2.67 -4.43
N GLY A 574 -9.89 -3.25 -3.69
CA GLY A 574 -10.68 -4.37 -4.19
C GLY A 574 -11.56 -4.00 -5.38
N ASP A 575 -12.08 -2.77 -5.44
CA ASP A 575 -12.88 -2.30 -6.59
C ASP A 575 -12.03 -2.17 -7.86
N ILE A 576 -10.78 -1.70 -7.74
CA ILE A 576 -9.82 -1.69 -8.86
C ILE A 576 -9.58 -3.12 -9.34
N GLN A 577 -9.29 -4.05 -8.43
CA GLN A 577 -9.01 -5.43 -8.81
C GLN A 577 -10.23 -6.11 -9.44
N GLU A 578 -11.44 -5.88 -8.92
CA GLU A 578 -12.68 -6.39 -9.49
C GLU A 578 -12.90 -5.85 -10.91
N TYR A 579 -12.67 -4.56 -11.11
CA TYR A 579 -12.74 -3.94 -12.44
C TYR A 579 -11.70 -4.54 -13.39
N PHE A 580 -10.50 -4.82 -12.91
CA PHE A 580 -9.43 -5.43 -13.72
C PHE A 580 -9.82 -6.83 -14.18
N VAL A 581 -10.36 -7.66 -13.29
CA VAL A 581 -10.83 -9.01 -13.63
C VAL A 581 -11.99 -8.93 -14.62
N ALA A 582 -12.98 -8.08 -14.36
CA ALA A 582 -14.16 -7.94 -15.22
C ALA A 582 -13.84 -7.42 -16.64
N ASN A 583 -12.72 -6.73 -16.82
CA ASN A 583 -12.30 -6.12 -18.10
C ASN A 583 -11.00 -6.72 -18.67
N ASP A 584 -10.58 -7.90 -18.22
CA ASP A 584 -9.38 -8.60 -18.72
C ASP A 584 -8.08 -7.75 -18.67
N VAL A 585 -7.93 -6.91 -17.65
CA VAL A 585 -6.71 -6.11 -17.43
C VAL A 585 -5.60 -7.00 -16.83
N ARG A 586 -4.83 -7.64 -17.71
CA ARG A 586 -3.84 -8.69 -17.34
C ARG A 586 -2.39 -8.22 -17.33
N ASN A 587 -2.12 -7.03 -17.87
CA ASN A 587 -0.75 -6.51 -18.01
C ASN A 587 -0.45 -5.32 -17.09
N PHE A 588 -1.40 -4.95 -16.22
CA PHE A 588 -1.25 -3.88 -15.25
C PHE A 588 -1.30 -4.42 -13.83
N TYR A 589 -0.31 -4.09 -13.02
CA TYR A 589 -0.27 -4.45 -11.60
C TYR A 589 -1.12 -3.46 -10.80
N SER A 590 -2.21 -3.94 -10.19
CA SER A 590 -3.17 -3.13 -9.43
C SER A 590 -2.62 -2.66 -8.07
N VAL A 591 -1.62 -3.36 -7.56
CA VAL A 591 -0.92 -3.02 -6.31
C VAL A 591 0.55 -3.45 -6.39
N SER A 592 1.42 -2.60 -5.85
CA SER A 592 2.83 -2.89 -5.59
C SER A 592 3.08 -2.89 -4.08
N ILE A 593 2.97 -4.08 -3.50
CA ILE A 593 3.07 -4.34 -2.06
C ILE A 593 4.49 -4.01 -1.59
N SER A 594 4.65 -2.99 -0.76
CA SER A 594 5.93 -2.29 -0.61
C SER A 594 6.49 -2.30 0.81
N GLY A 595 7.70 -2.83 0.94
CA GLY A 595 8.54 -2.75 2.12
C GLY A 595 9.51 -1.57 2.16
N TYR A 596 9.78 -0.96 1.00
CA TYR A 596 10.78 0.11 0.87
C TYR A 596 10.59 1.20 1.94
N HIS A 597 9.38 1.74 2.04
CA HIS A 597 9.03 2.83 2.94
C HIS A 597 9.12 2.43 4.43
N MET A 598 8.85 1.16 4.74
CA MET A 598 9.00 0.64 6.10
C MET A 598 10.49 0.57 6.49
N ALA A 599 11.35 0.14 5.58
CA ALA A 599 12.81 0.14 5.79
C ALA A 599 13.38 1.56 5.93
N GLU A 600 12.98 2.46 5.03
CA GLU A 600 13.41 3.86 5.08
C GLU A 600 12.95 4.58 6.37
N ALA A 601 11.82 4.17 6.96
CA ALA A 601 11.34 4.69 8.23
C ALA A 601 12.10 4.16 9.46
N GLY A 602 12.71 2.98 9.38
CA GLY A 602 13.14 2.31 10.60
C GLY A 602 13.50 0.84 10.48
N ALA A 603 12.73 0.11 9.67
CA ALA A 603 12.69 -1.34 9.75
C ALA A 603 14.03 -1.97 9.31
N ASN A 604 14.48 -2.94 10.09
CA ASN A 604 15.56 -3.84 9.66
C ASN A 604 15.06 -4.75 8.49
N PRO A 605 15.96 -5.43 7.76
CA PRO A 605 15.58 -6.24 6.61
C PRO A 605 14.56 -7.36 6.91
N ILE A 606 14.61 -7.98 8.10
CA ILE A 606 13.67 -9.04 8.51
C ILE A 606 12.27 -8.45 8.70
N THR A 607 12.17 -7.37 9.47
CA THR A 607 10.89 -6.70 9.74
C THR A 607 10.29 -6.14 8.46
N GLN A 608 11.11 -5.54 7.58
CA GLN A 608 10.66 -5.14 6.24
C GLN A 608 10.06 -6.32 5.48
N LEU A 609 10.80 -7.41 5.34
CA LEU A 609 10.38 -8.55 4.52
C LEU A 609 9.10 -9.19 5.08
N ALA A 610 9.05 -9.41 6.40
CA ALA A 610 7.90 -9.99 7.06
C ALA A 610 6.64 -9.13 6.93
N PHE A 611 6.72 -7.83 7.20
CA PHE A 611 5.55 -6.96 7.09
C PHE A 611 5.07 -6.85 5.64
N THR A 612 5.99 -6.81 4.68
CA THR A 612 5.63 -6.73 3.26
C THR A 612 4.90 -7.99 2.79
N LEU A 613 5.42 -9.18 3.09
CA LEU A 613 4.75 -10.43 2.71
C LEU A 613 3.42 -10.60 3.46
N ALA A 614 3.35 -10.24 4.74
CA ALA A 614 2.11 -10.28 5.51
C ALA A 614 1.05 -9.33 4.91
N ASN A 615 1.43 -8.12 4.50
CA ASN A 615 0.55 -7.21 3.77
C ASN A 615 0.07 -7.84 2.45
N GLY A 616 0.97 -8.48 1.70
CA GLY A 616 0.63 -9.18 0.45
C GLY A 616 -0.40 -10.29 0.66
N PHE A 617 -0.22 -11.14 1.67
CA PHE A 617 -1.21 -12.17 2.03
C PHE A 617 -2.52 -11.58 2.55
N THR A 618 -2.50 -10.39 3.14
CA THR A 618 -3.72 -9.67 3.55
C THR A 618 -4.55 -9.24 2.34
N TYR A 619 -3.91 -8.75 1.27
CA TYR A 619 -4.61 -8.46 0.01
C TYR A 619 -5.16 -9.74 -0.64
N VAL A 620 -4.40 -10.84 -0.62
CA VAL A 620 -4.87 -12.14 -1.12
C VAL A 620 -6.15 -12.57 -0.40
N GLU A 621 -6.13 -12.56 0.93
CA GLU A 621 -7.31 -12.93 1.72
C GLU A 621 -8.48 -11.96 1.52
N HIS A 622 -8.21 -10.66 1.34
CA HIS A 622 -9.24 -9.67 1.05
C HIS A 622 -9.92 -9.93 -0.30
N TYR A 623 -9.14 -10.19 -1.36
CA TYR A 623 -9.70 -10.45 -2.70
C TYR A 623 -10.42 -11.80 -2.77
N LEU A 624 -9.93 -12.83 -2.07
CA LEU A 624 -10.66 -14.10 -1.92
C LEU A 624 -11.97 -13.92 -1.14
N ALA A 625 -12.01 -13.07 -0.11
CA ALA A 625 -13.23 -12.76 0.62
C ALA A 625 -14.27 -12.03 -0.24
N ARG A 626 -13.84 -11.32 -1.29
CA ARG A 626 -14.71 -10.73 -2.32
C ARG A 626 -15.13 -11.72 -3.41
N GLY A 627 -14.70 -12.98 -3.33
CA GLY A 627 -15.11 -14.04 -4.27
C GLY A 627 -14.31 -14.09 -5.58
N MET A 628 -13.15 -13.42 -5.65
CA MET A 628 -12.25 -13.51 -6.81
C MET A 628 -11.46 -14.82 -6.77
N ASP A 629 -11.19 -15.43 -7.93
CA ASP A 629 -10.31 -16.59 -8.02
C ASP A 629 -8.84 -16.18 -7.80
N ILE A 630 -8.07 -17.03 -7.12
CA ILE A 630 -6.65 -16.76 -6.82
C ILE A 630 -5.83 -16.47 -8.08
N ASP A 631 -6.13 -17.16 -9.18
CA ASP A 631 -5.38 -17.08 -10.42
C ASP A 631 -5.75 -15.87 -11.27
N ASP A 632 -6.86 -15.19 -10.95
CA ASP A 632 -7.30 -13.98 -11.65
C ASP A 632 -6.54 -12.73 -11.18
N PHE A 633 -6.05 -12.71 -9.93
CA PHE A 633 -5.40 -11.53 -9.35
C PHE A 633 -3.97 -11.75 -8.86
N ALA A 634 -3.58 -12.94 -8.39
CA ALA A 634 -2.23 -13.16 -7.86
C ALA A 634 -1.12 -12.84 -8.89
N PRO A 635 -1.26 -13.15 -10.20
CA PRO A 635 -0.28 -12.75 -11.21
C PRO A 635 -0.12 -11.23 -11.40
N ASN A 636 -1.11 -10.44 -10.95
CA ASN A 636 -1.18 -8.98 -11.00
C ASN A 636 -0.70 -8.30 -9.70
N LEU A 637 -0.21 -9.08 -8.73
CA LEU A 637 0.47 -8.55 -7.56
C LEU A 637 1.96 -8.33 -7.87
N SER A 638 2.46 -7.13 -7.58
CA SER A 638 3.89 -6.81 -7.61
C SER A 638 4.38 -6.53 -6.20
N PHE A 639 5.68 -6.74 -5.97
CA PHE A 639 6.32 -6.42 -4.70
C PHE A 639 7.41 -5.36 -4.86
N PHE A 640 7.73 -4.64 -3.78
CA PHE A 640 8.74 -3.59 -3.81
C PHE A 640 9.56 -3.52 -2.51
N PHE A 641 10.85 -3.86 -2.58
CA PHE A 641 11.76 -3.88 -1.43
C PHE A 641 12.85 -2.79 -1.51
N SER A 642 13.34 -2.37 -0.35
CA SER A 642 14.61 -1.63 -0.19
C SER A 642 15.77 -2.60 -0.07
N ASN A 643 16.94 -2.24 -0.61
CA ASN A 643 18.20 -2.94 -0.38
C ASN A 643 19.20 -2.04 0.35
N GLY A 644 19.59 -2.44 1.55
CA GLY A 644 20.64 -1.81 2.36
C GLY A 644 21.95 -2.60 2.34
N VAL A 645 22.75 -2.42 3.38
CA VAL A 645 24.10 -3.00 3.48
C VAL A 645 24.20 -4.18 4.45
N ASP A 646 23.19 -4.40 5.30
CA ASP A 646 23.07 -5.56 6.18
C ASP A 646 23.07 -6.89 5.39
N ALA A 647 23.51 -7.96 6.03
CA ALA A 647 23.76 -9.25 5.35
C ALA A 647 22.48 -9.87 4.77
N GLU A 648 21.35 -9.69 5.43
CA GLU A 648 20.05 -10.24 5.05
C GLU A 648 19.55 -9.67 3.70
N TYR A 649 20.01 -8.47 3.31
CA TYR A 649 19.69 -7.89 2.00
C TYR A 649 20.28 -8.70 0.82
N ALA A 650 21.28 -9.55 1.07
CA ALA A 650 21.81 -10.45 0.04
C ALA A 650 20.85 -11.61 -0.30
N VAL A 651 19.84 -11.88 0.54
CA VAL A 651 18.91 -13.02 0.39
C VAL A 651 17.43 -12.62 0.42
N ILE A 652 17.12 -11.32 0.54
CA ILE A 652 15.75 -10.85 0.77
C ILE A 652 14.77 -11.29 -0.33
N GLY A 653 15.20 -11.27 -1.61
CA GLY A 653 14.37 -11.59 -2.75
C GLY A 653 14.13 -13.09 -2.91
N ARG A 654 15.17 -13.92 -2.74
CA ARG A 654 15.05 -15.38 -2.75
C ARG A 654 14.17 -15.92 -1.62
N VAL A 655 14.29 -15.36 -0.41
CA VAL A 655 13.40 -15.74 0.71
C VAL A 655 11.96 -15.34 0.39
N ALA A 656 11.73 -14.13 -0.13
CA ALA A 656 10.40 -13.68 -0.54
C ALA A 656 9.75 -14.63 -1.56
N ARG A 657 10.49 -15.02 -2.61
CA ARG A 657 10.01 -15.95 -3.64
C ARG A 657 9.68 -17.32 -3.05
N ARG A 658 10.55 -17.87 -2.20
CA ARG A 658 10.39 -19.20 -1.61
C ARG A 658 9.14 -19.27 -0.71
N ILE A 659 8.97 -18.30 0.20
CA ILE A 659 7.79 -18.20 1.07
C ILE A 659 6.51 -18.07 0.23
N TRP A 660 6.50 -17.14 -0.74
CA TRP A 660 5.33 -16.90 -1.57
C TRP A 660 4.93 -18.13 -2.42
N ALA A 661 5.90 -18.76 -3.08
CA ALA A 661 5.65 -19.93 -3.92
C ALA A 661 5.09 -21.10 -3.09
N LYS A 662 5.69 -21.40 -1.94
CA LYS A 662 5.21 -22.45 -1.02
C LYS A 662 3.78 -22.14 -0.55
N ALA A 663 3.51 -20.90 -0.11
CA ALA A 663 2.19 -20.48 0.35
C ALA A 663 1.13 -20.54 -0.78
N MET A 664 1.41 -19.98 -1.95
CA MET A 664 0.48 -19.99 -3.09
C MET A 664 0.13 -21.41 -3.53
N LYS A 665 1.12 -22.31 -3.57
CA LYS A 665 0.90 -23.69 -4.00
C LYS A 665 0.16 -24.52 -2.96
N HIS A 666 0.60 -24.50 -1.71
CA HIS A 666 0.13 -25.45 -0.69
C HIS A 666 -1.05 -24.94 0.14
N LYS A 667 -1.13 -23.64 0.40
CA LYS A 667 -2.28 -23.05 1.11
C LYS A 667 -3.39 -22.65 0.13
N TYR A 668 -3.05 -21.89 -0.91
CA TYR A 668 -4.07 -21.26 -1.77
C TYR A 668 -4.41 -22.05 -3.05
N GLY A 669 -3.62 -23.07 -3.40
CA GLY A 669 -3.85 -23.88 -4.60
C GLY A 669 -3.66 -23.12 -5.93
N GLY A 670 -2.93 -22.01 -5.92
CA GLY A 670 -2.69 -21.19 -7.11
C GLY A 670 -1.79 -21.87 -8.14
N ASN A 671 -2.00 -21.54 -9.41
CA ASN A 671 -1.21 -22.08 -10.51
C ASN A 671 0.25 -21.56 -10.52
N GLU A 672 1.06 -22.05 -11.46
CA GLU A 672 2.48 -21.66 -11.59
C GLU A 672 2.69 -20.15 -11.70
N ARG A 673 1.81 -19.42 -12.40
CA ARG A 673 1.94 -17.96 -12.55
C ARG A 673 1.63 -17.22 -11.24
N SER A 674 0.70 -17.74 -10.44
CA SER A 674 0.34 -17.19 -9.13
C SER A 674 1.46 -17.41 -8.10
N GLN A 675 2.24 -18.48 -8.25
CA GLN A 675 3.41 -18.78 -7.41
C GLN A 675 4.62 -17.88 -7.70
N MET A 676 4.65 -17.19 -8.84
CA MET A 676 5.79 -16.36 -9.24
C MET A 676 5.74 -14.96 -8.62
N LEU A 677 6.40 -14.77 -7.47
CA LEU A 677 6.56 -13.45 -6.87
C LEU A 677 7.54 -12.59 -7.70
N LYS A 678 7.03 -11.54 -8.32
CA LYS A 678 7.82 -10.54 -9.05
C LYS A 678 8.02 -9.31 -8.18
N TYR A 679 9.24 -8.77 -8.16
CA TYR A 679 9.53 -7.61 -7.34
C TYR A 679 10.46 -6.59 -7.99
N HIS A 680 10.28 -5.35 -7.55
CA HIS A 680 11.20 -4.24 -7.72
C HIS A 680 12.12 -4.12 -6.50
N ILE A 681 13.39 -3.79 -6.72
CA ILE A 681 14.30 -3.32 -5.67
C ILE A 681 14.67 -1.87 -5.93
N GLN A 682 14.72 -1.07 -4.87
CA GLN A 682 15.38 0.22 -4.85
C GLN A 682 16.49 0.21 -3.80
N THR A 683 17.65 0.78 -4.12
CA THR A 683 18.74 0.98 -3.16
C THR A 683 18.29 1.88 -1.99
N SER A 684 18.77 1.65 -0.78
CA SER A 684 18.28 2.36 0.41
C SER A 684 18.71 3.84 0.41
N GLY A 685 17.73 4.75 0.51
CA GLY A 685 17.98 6.19 0.64
C GLY A 685 18.61 6.54 2.00
N ARG A 686 18.18 5.86 3.06
CA ARG A 686 18.65 6.03 4.45
C ARG A 686 20.12 5.66 4.63
N SER A 687 20.63 4.77 3.78
CA SER A 687 22.05 4.41 3.74
C SER A 687 22.94 5.50 3.11
N LEU A 688 22.35 6.49 2.44
CA LEU A 688 23.06 7.58 1.78
C LEU A 688 23.10 8.80 2.72
N HIS A 689 24.23 9.50 2.71
CA HIS A 689 24.50 10.55 3.69
C HIS A 689 24.84 11.86 3.00
N ALA A 690 24.48 12.98 3.64
CA ALA A 690 24.74 14.33 3.13
C ALA A 690 26.21 14.78 3.34
N GLN A 691 26.98 14.00 4.11
CA GLN A 691 28.42 14.16 4.27
C GLN A 691 29.14 13.18 3.36
N GLU A 692 30.24 13.63 2.74
CA GLU A 692 31.03 12.83 1.80
C GLU A 692 30.15 12.11 0.75
N ILE A 693 29.28 12.87 0.07
CA ILE A 693 28.29 12.33 -0.87
C ILE A 693 28.89 11.45 -1.97
N GLY A 694 30.19 11.63 -2.30
CA GLY A 694 30.91 10.75 -3.22
C GLY A 694 30.98 9.28 -2.77
N PHE A 695 30.87 8.98 -1.47
CA PHE A 695 30.83 7.61 -0.96
C PHE A 695 29.47 6.92 -1.20
N ASN A 696 28.43 7.68 -1.51
CA ASN A 696 27.10 7.12 -1.76
C ASN A 696 27.07 6.24 -3.02
N ASP A 697 27.81 6.58 -4.08
CA ASP A 697 27.93 5.72 -5.26
C ASP A 697 28.50 4.33 -4.94
N ILE A 698 29.41 4.25 -3.96
CA ILE A 698 29.99 2.97 -3.52
C ILE A 698 28.91 2.12 -2.84
N ARG A 699 28.13 2.72 -1.93
CA ARG A 699 27.02 2.04 -1.23
C ARG A 699 25.96 1.55 -2.21
N THR A 700 25.52 2.44 -3.11
CA THR A 700 24.54 2.13 -4.16
C THR A 700 25.03 1.02 -5.08
N THR A 701 26.32 0.98 -5.42
CA THR A 701 26.92 -0.08 -6.25
C THR A 701 26.82 -1.46 -5.58
N LEU A 702 27.14 -1.55 -4.28
CA LEU A 702 27.06 -2.81 -3.54
C LEU A 702 25.60 -3.30 -3.39
N GLN A 703 24.68 -2.38 -3.12
CA GLN A 703 23.25 -2.67 -2.99
C GLN A 703 22.65 -3.16 -4.33
N ALA A 704 23.03 -2.51 -5.44
CA ALA A 704 22.65 -2.92 -6.79
C ALA A 704 23.20 -4.30 -7.16
N LEU A 705 24.43 -4.61 -6.71
CA LEU A 705 25.05 -5.91 -6.95
C LEU A 705 24.25 -7.05 -6.29
N TYR A 706 23.88 -6.90 -5.01
CA TYR A 706 23.01 -7.85 -4.32
C TYR A 706 21.69 -8.05 -5.08
N ALA A 707 21.05 -6.96 -5.50
CA ALA A 707 19.79 -7.02 -6.22
C ALA A 707 19.88 -7.79 -7.57
N ILE A 708 20.96 -7.57 -8.32
CA ILE A 708 21.18 -8.21 -9.63
C ILE A 708 21.58 -9.68 -9.47
N TYR A 709 22.39 -10.01 -8.47
CA TYR A 709 22.79 -11.38 -8.15
C TYR A 709 21.62 -12.21 -7.64
N ASP A 710 20.71 -11.62 -6.87
CA ASP A 710 19.47 -12.26 -6.41
C ASP A 710 18.32 -12.19 -7.44
N ASN A 711 18.66 -11.90 -8.70
CA ASN A 711 17.77 -11.99 -9.85
C ASN A 711 16.47 -11.14 -9.73
N CYS A 712 16.59 -9.88 -9.30
CA CYS A 712 15.45 -8.95 -9.25
C CYS A 712 14.81 -8.70 -10.63
N ASN A 713 13.50 -8.42 -10.66
CA ASN A 713 12.79 -8.18 -11.93
C ASN A 713 12.86 -6.72 -12.39
N SER A 714 13.15 -5.80 -11.48
CA SER A 714 13.36 -4.38 -11.80
C SER A 714 14.21 -3.72 -10.72
N LEU A 715 15.10 -2.79 -11.10
CA LEU A 715 16.02 -2.12 -10.18
C LEU A 715 16.00 -0.59 -10.37
N HIS A 716 15.94 0.13 -9.26
CA HIS A 716 16.25 1.55 -9.15
C HIS A 716 17.52 1.76 -8.35
N THR A 717 18.40 2.61 -8.87
CA THR A 717 19.64 3.04 -8.21
C THR A 717 19.50 4.51 -7.85
N ASN A 718 19.65 4.83 -6.58
CA ASN A 718 19.61 6.21 -6.09
C ASN A 718 20.85 6.97 -6.56
N ALA A 719 20.71 8.29 -6.68
CA ALA A 719 21.82 9.15 -7.01
C ALA A 719 22.72 9.42 -5.78
N TYR A 720 23.96 9.81 -6.01
CA TYR A 720 24.90 10.08 -4.93
C TYR A 720 24.49 11.29 -4.05
N ASP A 721 23.68 12.21 -4.59
CA ASP A 721 23.17 13.42 -3.95
C ASP A 721 21.76 13.26 -3.33
N GLU A 722 21.24 12.04 -3.26
CA GLU A 722 19.91 11.68 -2.74
C GLU A 722 19.57 12.33 -1.39
N ALA A 723 20.55 12.41 -0.49
CA ALA A 723 20.35 12.96 0.85
C ALA A 723 20.04 14.47 0.88
N ILE A 724 20.07 15.15 -0.27
CA ILE A 724 20.04 16.62 -0.34
C ILE A 724 19.02 17.14 -1.33
N THR A 725 18.96 16.61 -2.56
CA THR A 725 18.11 17.14 -3.62
C THR A 725 17.61 16.04 -4.55
N THR A 726 16.56 16.34 -5.30
CA THR A 726 16.15 15.51 -6.44
C THR A 726 17.30 15.45 -7.47
N PRO A 727 17.58 14.26 -8.06
CA PRO A 727 18.76 14.05 -8.90
C PRO A 727 18.87 14.97 -10.13
N THR A 728 20.05 15.55 -10.34
CA THR A 728 20.38 16.31 -11.56
C THR A 728 20.56 15.41 -12.79
N GLU A 729 20.81 15.96 -13.98
CA GLU A 729 21.14 15.13 -15.15
C GLU A 729 22.44 14.36 -14.96
N GLU A 730 23.46 14.97 -14.37
CA GLU A 730 24.75 14.34 -14.10
C GLU A 730 24.62 13.25 -13.04
N SER A 731 23.91 13.54 -11.94
CA SER A 731 23.69 12.58 -10.85
C SER A 731 22.91 11.35 -11.30
N VAL A 732 21.85 11.52 -12.11
CA VAL A 732 21.09 10.39 -12.65
C VAL A 732 21.92 9.55 -13.63
N ARG A 733 22.79 10.16 -14.44
CA ARG A 733 23.68 9.41 -15.34
C ARG A 733 24.63 8.51 -14.56
N ARG A 734 25.16 8.96 -13.41
CA ARG A 734 26.00 8.13 -12.52
C ARG A 734 25.21 6.98 -11.93
N ALA A 735 24.02 7.26 -11.40
CA ALA A 735 23.13 6.23 -10.86
C ALA A 735 22.79 5.15 -11.91
N LEU A 736 22.51 5.56 -13.16
CA LEU A 736 22.24 4.65 -14.27
C LEU A 736 23.49 3.84 -14.66
N ALA A 737 24.67 4.49 -14.68
CA ALA A 737 25.92 3.84 -15.03
C ALA A 737 26.25 2.65 -14.10
N ILE A 738 25.86 2.71 -12.82
CA ILE A 738 26.01 1.57 -11.89
C ILE A 738 25.35 0.30 -12.44
N GLN A 739 24.09 0.39 -12.87
CA GLN A 739 23.38 -0.76 -13.43
C GLN A 739 24.00 -1.23 -14.74
N LEU A 740 24.38 -0.29 -15.61
CA LEU A 740 25.01 -0.60 -16.90
C LEU A 740 26.35 -1.30 -16.72
N ILE A 741 27.21 -0.83 -15.81
CA ILE A 741 28.51 -1.45 -15.53
C ILE A 741 28.31 -2.87 -15.00
N ILE A 742 27.39 -3.09 -14.04
CA ILE A 742 27.13 -4.43 -13.50
C ILE A 742 26.61 -5.36 -14.61
N ASN A 743 25.61 -4.95 -15.38
CA ASN A 743 24.98 -5.82 -16.38
C ASN A 743 25.87 -6.04 -17.62
N ARG A 744 26.66 -5.04 -18.04
CA ARG A 744 27.43 -5.06 -19.29
C ARG A 744 28.89 -5.45 -19.09
N GLU A 745 29.56 -4.94 -18.06
CA GLU A 745 31.01 -5.08 -17.86
C GLU A 745 31.40 -6.13 -16.81
N LEU A 746 30.66 -6.25 -15.70
CA LEU A 746 31.03 -7.16 -14.62
C LEU A 746 30.92 -8.63 -15.05
N GLY A 747 32.06 -9.31 -15.18
CA GLY A 747 32.13 -10.65 -15.76
C GLY A 747 31.32 -11.73 -15.02
N LEU A 748 31.27 -11.70 -13.68
CA LEU A 748 30.49 -12.68 -12.92
C LEU A 748 28.98 -12.49 -13.07
N ALA A 749 28.50 -11.27 -13.37
CA ALA A 749 27.09 -11.00 -13.60
C ALA A 749 26.55 -11.62 -14.91
N LYS A 750 27.42 -12.22 -15.72
CA LYS A 750 27.03 -13.05 -16.89
C LYS A 750 26.52 -14.43 -16.47
N ASN A 751 26.83 -14.86 -15.25
CA ASN A 751 26.11 -15.95 -14.59
C ASN A 751 24.88 -15.36 -13.88
N GLU A 752 23.74 -16.05 -14.02
CA GLU A 752 22.42 -15.60 -13.60
C GLU A 752 21.97 -16.25 -12.28
N ASN A 753 22.78 -17.17 -11.72
CA ASN A 753 22.53 -17.80 -10.42
C ASN A 753 23.78 -17.84 -9.50
N PRO A 754 24.58 -16.75 -9.37
CA PRO A 754 25.89 -16.81 -8.72
C PRO A 754 25.81 -17.03 -7.20
N LEU A 755 24.62 -16.89 -6.63
CA LEU A 755 24.35 -17.06 -5.20
C LEU A 755 24.14 -18.53 -4.80
N GLN A 756 23.77 -19.42 -5.72
CA GLN A 756 23.45 -20.81 -5.40
C GLN A 756 24.72 -21.62 -5.10
N GLY A 757 24.66 -22.50 -4.09
CA GLY A 757 25.80 -23.30 -3.64
C GLY A 757 26.74 -22.57 -2.66
N SER A 758 26.49 -21.29 -2.36
CA SER A 758 27.25 -20.55 -1.36
C SER A 758 26.71 -20.88 0.04
N PHE A 759 27.55 -21.47 0.89
CA PHE A 759 27.13 -21.92 2.23
C PHE A 759 26.51 -20.80 3.07
N ILE A 760 27.11 -19.61 3.07
CA ILE A 760 26.59 -18.47 3.83
C ILE A 760 25.26 -17.95 3.27
N VAL A 761 25.06 -18.08 1.96
CA VAL A 761 23.80 -17.64 1.33
C VAL A 761 22.68 -18.63 1.66
N GLU A 762 22.95 -19.93 1.60
CA GLU A 762 22.00 -20.97 2.00
C GLU A 762 21.62 -20.81 3.48
N GLU A 763 22.61 -20.70 4.37
CA GLU A 763 22.40 -20.47 5.80
C GLU A 763 21.60 -19.19 6.08
N LEU A 764 21.96 -18.06 5.46
CA LEU A 764 21.21 -16.81 5.60
C LEU A 764 19.79 -16.92 5.04
N THR A 765 19.58 -17.66 3.94
CA THR A 765 18.23 -17.85 3.37
C THR A 765 17.34 -18.56 4.37
N ASP A 766 17.82 -19.62 5.01
CA ASP A 766 17.05 -20.39 6.00
C ASP A 766 16.82 -19.60 7.29
N LEU A 767 17.86 -18.89 7.79
CA LEU A 767 17.74 -18.05 8.98
C LEU A 767 16.74 -16.90 8.78
N VAL A 768 16.77 -16.23 7.63
CA VAL A 768 15.86 -15.12 7.32
C VAL A 768 14.45 -15.64 7.05
N GLU A 769 14.28 -16.79 6.37
CA GLU A 769 12.97 -17.43 6.19
C GLU A 769 12.31 -17.72 7.54
N GLU A 770 12.99 -18.43 8.45
CA GLU A 770 12.42 -18.75 9.77
C GLU A 770 12.15 -17.48 10.60
N ALA A 771 13.03 -16.48 10.55
CA ALA A 771 12.79 -15.22 11.26
C ALA A 771 11.52 -14.49 10.75
N VAL A 772 11.24 -14.56 9.45
CA VAL A 772 10.01 -14.05 8.85
C VAL A 772 8.78 -14.86 9.30
N LEU A 773 8.88 -16.19 9.33
CA LEU A 773 7.79 -17.06 9.80
C LEU A 773 7.44 -16.82 11.28
N MET A 774 8.46 -16.65 12.14
CA MET A 774 8.23 -16.26 13.53
C MET A 774 7.53 -14.90 13.65
N GLU A 775 7.83 -13.96 12.75
CA GLU A 775 7.16 -12.67 12.73
C GLU A 775 5.70 -12.78 12.25
N PHE A 776 5.40 -13.68 11.30
CA PHE A 776 4.03 -14.01 10.91
C PHE A 776 3.21 -14.51 12.09
N GLU A 777 3.77 -15.37 12.95
CA GLU A 777 3.08 -15.85 14.16
C GLU A 777 2.81 -14.70 15.15
N ARG A 778 3.76 -13.76 15.32
CA ARG A 778 3.56 -12.58 16.16
C ARG A 778 2.43 -11.69 15.63
N ILE A 779 2.37 -11.44 14.33
CA ILE A 779 1.28 -10.69 13.71
C ILE A 779 -0.04 -11.45 13.85
N ASN A 780 -0.04 -12.77 13.60
CA ASN A 780 -1.20 -13.63 13.71
C ASN A 780 -1.83 -13.60 15.11
N SER A 781 -1.02 -13.70 16.17
CA SER A 781 -1.49 -13.63 17.56
C SER A 781 -2.18 -12.30 17.94
N ARG A 782 -2.07 -11.29 17.07
CA ARG A 782 -2.72 -9.98 17.19
C ARG A 782 -3.92 -9.86 16.24
N GLY A 783 -4.42 -10.94 15.64
CA GLY A 783 -5.56 -10.88 14.71
C GLY A 783 -5.16 -10.49 13.28
N GLY A 784 -4.00 -10.98 12.82
CA GLY A 784 -3.47 -10.67 11.49
C GLY A 784 -2.96 -9.24 11.37
N VAL A 785 -2.72 -8.78 10.14
CA VAL A 785 -2.13 -7.45 9.88
C VAL A 785 -3.04 -6.34 10.40
N LEU A 786 -4.35 -6.39 10.13
CA LEU A 786 -5.31 -5.36 10.54
C LEU A 786 -5.40 -5.26 12.07
N GLY A 787 -5.52 -6.40 12.78
CA GLY A 787 -5.55 -6.41 14.23
C GLY A 787 -4.22 -6.00 14.88
N ALA A 788 -3.10 -6.24 14.20
CA ALA A 788 -1.78 -5.72 14.62
C ALA A 788 -1.69 -4.20 14.42
N MET A 789 -2.25 -3.66 13.33
CA MET A 789 -2.32 -2.21 13.05
C MET A 789 -3.21 -1.48 14.06
N GLU A 790 -4.35 -2.05 14.46
CA GLU A 790 -5.17 -1.51 15.56
C GLU A 790 -4.36 -1.32 16.86
N ARG A 791 -3.46 -2.26 17.15
CA ARG A 791 -2.56 -2.22 18.32
C ARG A 791 -1.26 -1.46 18.06
N GLN A 792 -1.12 -0.84 16.89
CA GLN A 792 0.06 -0.10 16.44
C GLN A 792 1.37 -0.92 16.46
N TYR A 793 1.27 -2.25 16.36
CA TYR A 793 2.42 -3.14 16.52
C TYR A 793 3.52 -2.86 15.49
N GLN A 794 3.16 -2.82 14.21
CA GLN A 794 4.11 -2.57 13.13
C GLN A 794 4.79 -1.21 13.30
N ARG A 795 4.00 -0.15 13.53
CA ARG A 795 4.49 1.22 13.70
C ARG A 795 5.46 1.33 14.89
N SER A 796 5.10 0.77 16.05
CA SER A 796 5.96 0.77 17.23
C SER A 796 7.25 0.01 17.00
N LYS A 797 7.19 -1.17 16.39
CA LYS A 797 8.39 -1.97 16.09
C LYS A 797 9.34 -1.25 15.13
N ILE A 798 8.82 -0.63 14.08
CA ILE A 798 9.62 0.19 13.14
C ILE A 798 10.30 1.35 13.87
N GLN A 799 9.57 2.03 14.76
CA GLN A 799 10.13 3.15 15.54
C GLN A 799 11.22 2.68 16.53
N GLU A 800 11.01 1.55 17.20
CA GLU A 800 11.98 0.95 18.12
C GLU A 800 13.28 0.59 17.38
N GLU A 801 13.18 -0.06 16.22
CA GLU A 801 14.33 -0.39 15.36
C GLU A 801 15.03 0.87 14.82
N SER A 802 14.25 1.89 14.44
CA SER A 802 14.78 3.17 13.99
C SER A 802 15.61 3.87 15.08
N LEU A 803 15.06 3.93 16.30
CA LEU A 803 15.73 4.52 17.46
C LEU A 803 16.99 3.73 17.84
N TYR A 804 16.93 2.39 17.77
CA TYR A 804 18.10 1.55 18.00
C TYR A 804 19.21 1.87 17.00
N TYR A 805 18.90 1.92 15.70
CA TYR A 805 19.87 2.28 14.66
C TYR A 805 20.48 3.68 14.88
N GLU A 806 19.67 4.71 15.12
CA GLU A 806 20.19 6.08 15.32
C GLU A 806 21.06 6.15 16.59
N GLN A 807 20.71 5.44 17.67
CA GLN A 807 21.55 5.37 18.87
C GLN A 807 22.91 4.71 18.58
N GLN A 808 22.94 3.63 17.80
CA GLN A 808 24.20 2.96 17.43
C GLN A 808 25.05 3.86 16.51
N LYS A 809 24.41 4.58 15.59
CA LYS A 809 25.06 5.53 14.69
C LYS A 809 25.63 6.74 15.43
N GLU A 810 24.86 7.35 16.33
CA GLU A 810 25.30 8.52 17.12
C GLU A 810 26.42 8.17 18.10
N SER A 811 26.33 7.00 18.76
CA SER A 811 27.37 6.53 19.67
C SER A 811 28.65 6.07 18.97
N GLY A 812 28.60 5.84 17.65
CA GLY A 812 29.71 5.28 16.87
C GLY A 812 29.88 3.76 17.00
N ALA A 813 28.99 3.08 17.73
CA ALA A 813 28.99 1.62 17.86
C ALA A 813 28.69 0.93 16.52
N TYR A 814 27.85 1.55 15.68
CA TYR A 814 27.66 1.16 14.29
C TYR A 814 28.50 2.08 13.38
N PRO A 815 29.58 1.57 12.75
CA PRO A 815 30.51 2.41 11.99
C PRO A 815 29.91 2.86 10.66
N ILE A 816 29.89 4.17 10.44
CA ILE A 816 29.49 4.80 9.18
C ILE A 816 30.63 5.67 8.66
N VAL A 817 31.28 5.17 7.60
CA VAL A 817 32.41 5.82 6.92
C VAL A 817 32.02 7.19 6.37
N GLY A 818 32.77 8.22 6.75
CA GLY A 818 32.53 9.61 6.39
C GLY A 818 31.56 10.35 7.31
N VAL A 819 30.92 9.66 8.27
CA VAL A 819 29.93 10.26 9.19
C VAL A 819 30.41 10.21 10.64
N ASN A 820 30.63 9.01 11.21
CA ASN A 820 31.09 8.85 12.59
C ASN A 820 32.50 8.22 12.68
N THR A 821 33.03 7.72 11.58
CA THR A 821 34.39 7.18 11.44
C THR A 821 34.99 7.53 10.08
N PHE A 822 36.30 7.47 9.94
CA PHE A 822 37.03 7.89 8.73
C PHE A 822 36.67 9.32 8.28
N LEU A 823 36.78 10.27 9.22
CA LEU A 823 36.46 11.68 8.98
C LEU A 823 37.61 12.39 8.25
N SER A 824 37.29 13.42 7.49
CA SER A 824 38.30 14.27 6.86
C SER A 824 39.06 15.12 7.90
N LYS A 825 40.11 15.83 7.48
CA LYS A 825 40.82 16.79 8.35
C LYS A 825 39.91 17.93 8.83
N GLU A 826 38.85 18.21 8.08
CA GLU A 826 37.83 19.23 8.38
C GLU A 826 36.62 18.64 9.12
N GLY A 827 36.68 17.36 9.50
CA GLY A 827 35.58 16.63 10.12
C GLY A 827 34.65 16.00 9.07
N SER A 828 33.35 16.21 9.23
CA SER A 828 32.30 15.67 8.35
C SER A 828 31.32 16.79 7.96
N PRO A 829 31.75 17.77 7.14
CA PRO A 829 30.87 18.86 6.73
C PRO A 829 29.79 18.37 5.74
N PHE A 830 28.62 18.99 5.82
CA PHE A 830 27.57 18.81 4.81
C PHE A 830 28.05 19.38 3.47
N GLN A 831 27.88 18.63 2.38
CA GLN A 831 28.23 19.09 1.03
C GLN A 831 26.99 19.62 0.33
N LEU A 832 26.91 20.92 0.04
CA LEU A 832 25.79 21.47 -0.72
C LEU A 832 26.00 21.25 -2.22
N PRO A 833 25.06 20.65 -2.96
CA PRO A 833 25.14 20.53 -4.40
C PRO A 833 25.05 21.91 -5.06
N GLY A 834 25.71 22.08 -6.20
CA GLY A 834 25.76 23.36 -6.93
C GLY A 834 24.43 23.77 -7.58
N GLU A 835 23.52 22.81 -7.81
CA GLU A 835 22.21 23.02 -8.42
C GLU A 835 21.13 22.37 -7.54
N LEU A 836 20.06 23.11 -7.25
CA LEU A 836 18.86 22.60 -6.59
C LEU A 836 17.72 22.61 -7.59
N ARG A 837 17.10 21.45 -7.76
CA ARG A 837 15.98 21.25 -8.67
C ARG A 837 14.66 21.45 -7.92
N ARG A 838 13.94 22.53 -8.27
CA ARG A 838 12.66 22.95 -7.68
C ARG A 838 11.77 23.62 -8.73
N SER A 839 10.46 23.58 -8.51
CA SER A 839 9.48 24.25 -9.35
C SER A 839 9.53 25.78 -9.19
N THR A 840 9.50 26.50 -10.31
CA THR A 840 9.51 27.97 -10.35
C THR A 840 8.14 28.56 -10.01
N ASP A 841 8.07 29.85 -9.67
CA ASP A 841 6.78 30.52 -9.44
C ASP A 841 5.91 30.58 -10.70
N GLU A 842 6.53 30.68 -11.87
CA GLU A 842 5.82 30.61 -13.16
C GLU A 842 5.16 29.24 -13.37
N ASP A 843 5.89 28.15 -13.09
CA ASP A 843 5.35 26.78 -13.19
C ASP A 843 4.14 26.58 -12.27
N LYS A 844 4.21 27.07 -11.03
CA LYS A 844 3.14 26.92 -10.04
C LYS A 844 1.90 27.69 -10.44
N MET A 845 2.06 28.96 -10.81
CA MET A 845 0.94 29.81 -11.24
C MET A 845 0.31 29.25 -12.51
N ARG A 846 1.12 28.72 -13.43
CA ARG A 846 0.61 28.01 -14.61
C ARG A 846 -0.25 26.81 -14.23
N GLN A 847 0.20 25.93 -13.35
CA GLN A 847 -0.62 24.78 -12.94
C GLN A 847 -1.95 25.22 -12.28
N ILE A 848 -1.92 26.29 -11.49
CA ILE A 848 -3.14 26.87 -10.88
C ILE A 848 -4.09 27.41 -11.98
N HIS A 849 -3.56 28.10 -12.99
CA HIS A 849 -4.38 28.61 -14.10
C HIS A 849 -4.96 27.48 -14.96
N ASN A 850 -4.16 26.44 -15.27
CA ASN A 850 -4.61 25.26 -16.01
C ASN A 850 -5.74 24.53 -15.28
N LEU A 851 -5.60 24.35 -13.96
CA LEU A 851 -6.65 23.79 -13.12
C LEU A 851 -7.93 24.62 -13.17
N ARG A 852 -7.85 25.94 -13.00
CA ARG A 852 -9.03 26.83 -13.04
C ARG A 852 -9.74 26.75 -14.38
N ALA A 853 -8.99 26.75 -15.48
CA ALA A 853 -9.55 26.58 -16.82
C ALA A 853 -10.24 25.22 -17.00
N PHE A 854 -9.64 24.14 -16.48
CA PHE A 854 -10.26 22.80 -16.46
C PHE A 854 -11.58 22.79 -15.68
N GLN A 855 -11.60 23.38 -14.48
CA GLN A 855 -12.78 23.44 -13.61
C GLN A 855 -13.89 24.28 -14.22
N GLU A 856 -13.56 25.45 -14.77
CA GLU A 856 -14.52 26.33 -15.44
C GLU A 856 -15.16 25.66 -16.66
N ARG A 857 -14.34 24.98 -17.48
CA ARG A 857 -14.81 24.23 -18.66
C ARG A 857 -15.83 23.15 -18.29
N ASN A 858 -15.61 22.46 -17.18
CA ASN A 858 -16.35 21.24 -16.83
C ASN A 858 -17.44 21.43 -15.75
N GLN A 859 -17.54 22.61 -15.14
CA GLN A 859 -18.38 22.90 -13.96
C GLN A 859 -19.73 22.18 -13.93
N LYS A 860 -20.53 22.29 -14.99
CA LYS A 860 -21.88 21.68 -15.07
C LYS A 860 -21.84 20.14 -15.06
N ALA A 861 -20.87 19.55 -15.74
CA ALA A 861 -20.74 18.10 -15.80
C ALA A 861 -20.14 17.53 -14.50
N THR A 862 -19.22 18.28 -13.87
CA THR A 862 -18.57 17.91 -12.61
C THR A 862 -19.57 17.74 -11.48
N GLU A 863 -20.54 18.64 -11.31
CA GLU A 863 -21.56 18.55 -10.25
C GLU A 863 -22.30 17.20 -10.28
N LYS A 864 -22.76 16.80 -11.47
CA LYS A 864 -23.43 15.52 -11.68
C LYS A 864 -22.48 14.33 -11.43
N ALA A 865 -21.27 14.39 -11.99
CA ALA A 865 -20.32 13.28 -11.91
C ALA A 865 -19.80 13.03 -10.48
N LEU A 866 -19.69 14.08 -9.65
CA LEU A 866 -19.34 13.95 -8.23
C LEU A 866 -20.50 13.38 -7.41
N ALA A 867 -21.74 13.79 -7.69
CA ALA A 867 -22.92 13.23 -7.02
C ALA A 867 -23.08 11.73 -7.31
N GLU A 868 -22.89 11.31 -8.57
CA GLU A 868 -22.91 9.89 -8.95
C GLU A 868 -21.75 9.10 -8.31
N LEU A 869 -20.56 9.70 -8.17
CA LEU A 869 -19.43 9.11 -7.44
C LEU A 869 -19.77 8.89 -5.96
N GLN A 870 -20.40 9.88 -5.35
CA GLN A 870 -20.83 9.80 -3.96
C GLN A 870 -21.90 8.72 -3.75
N GLU A 871 -22.90 8.70 -4.64
CA GLU A 871 -23.96 7.70 -4.63
C GLU A 871 -23.39 6.28 -4.82
N ALA A 872 -22.44 6.10 -5.74
CA ALA A 872 -21.78 4.80 -5.94
C ALA A 872 -21.04 4.33 -4.69
N ALA A 873 -20.35 5.23 -3.98
CA ALA A 873 -19.68 4.90 -2.72
C ALA A 873 -20.67 4.50 -1.61
N VAL A 874 -21.74 5.29 -1.42
CA VAL A 874 -22.76 5.05 -0.37
C VAL A 874 -23.55 3.77 -0.62
N GLN A 875 -23.88 3.46 -1.88
CA GLN A 875 -24.63 2.26 -2.25
C GLN A 875 -23.75 1.00 -2.33
N GLY A 876 -22.45 1.10 -2.02
CA GLY A 876 -21.54 -0.05 -2.12
C GLY A 876 -21.27 -0.53 -3.55
N ARG A 877 -21.52 0.30 -4.57
CA ARG A 877 -21.15 0.01 -5.97
C ARG A 877 -19.65 0.13 -6.16
N ASN A 878 -19.14 -0.38 -7.30
CA ASN A 878 -17.73 -0.26 -7.64
C ASN A 878 -17.35 1.21 -7.90
N VAL A 879 -16.53 1.79 -7.02
CA VAL A 879 -16.14 3.20 -7.05
C VAL A 879 -15.15 3.49 -8.17
N PHE A 880 -14.25 2.55 -8.48
CA PHE A 880 -13.27 2.74 -9.55
C PHE A 880 -13.92 2.81 -10.94
N ALA A 881 -14.96 2.00 -11.17
CA ALA A 881 -15.77 2.07 -12.39
C ALA A 881 -16.39 3.46 -12.59
N GLN A 882 -16.87 4.10 -11.52
CA GLN A 882 -17.40 5.46 -11.59
C GLN A 882 -16.28 6.51 -11.71
N LEU A 883 -15.13 6.31 -11.06
CA LEU A 883 -13.96 7.18 -11.20
C LEU A 883 -13.46 7.25 -12.63
N MET A 884 -13.54 6.17 -13.41
CA MET A 884 -13.20 6.17 -14.85
C MET A 884 -14.01 7.20 -15.65
N GLU A 885 -15.23 7.52 -15.22
CA GLU A 885 -16.10 8.52 -15.85
C GLU A 885 -15.95 9.90 -15.20
N THR A 886 -15.92 9.96 -13.86
CA THR A 886 -15.78 11.22 -13.11
C THR A 886 -14.44 11.92 -13.40
N ALA A 887 -13.35 11.17 -13.56
CA ALA A 887 -12.01 11.69 -13.86
C ALA A 887 -11.92 12.45 -15.20
N LYS A 888 -12.88 12.28 -16.11
CA LYS A 888 -12.95 13.05 -17.37
C LYS A 888 -13.33 14.52 -17.14
N THR A 889 -14.02 14.82 -16.04
CA THR A 889 -14.65 16.14 -15.80
C THR A 889 -14.33 16.75 -14.43
N ALA A 890 -13.83 15.98 -13.46
CA ALA A 890 -13.46 16.46 -12.13
C ALA A 890 -11.93 16.49 -11.95
N SER A 891 -11.43 17.48 -11.22
CA SER A 891 -10.03 17.49 -10.76
C SER A 891 -9.80 16.49 -9.63
N LEU A 892 -8.53 16.23 -9.33
CA LEU A 892 -8.09 15.37 -8.25
C LEU A 892 -8.67 15.80 -6.90
N GLY A 893 -8.53 17.07 -6.54
CA GLY A 893 -9.06 17.63 -5.30
C GLY A 893 -10.58 17.56 -5.20
N GLN A 894 -11.28 17.77 -6.32
CA GLN A 894 -12.74 17.64 -6.39
C GLN A 894 -13.19 16.20 -6.10
N MET A 895 -12.55 15.21 -6.72
CA MET A 895 -12.84 13.78 -6.48
C MET A 895 -12.52 13.36 -5.05
N SER A 896 -11.34 13.73 -4.53
CA SER A 896 -10.93 13.39 -3.16
C SER A 896 -11.90 13.95 -2.13
N ARG A 897 -12.29 15.23 -2.28
CA ARG A 897 -13.22 15.88 -1.35
C ARG A 897 -14.61 15.26 -1.39
N ALA A 898 -15.13 14.97 -2.59
CA ALA A 898 -16.41 14.28 -2.72
C ALA A 898 -16.41 12.93 -2.01
N LEU A 899 -15.30 12.18 -2.08
CA LEU A 899 -15.14 10.92 -1.35
C LEU A 899 -14.87 11.09 0.15
N TYR A 900 -14.24 12.18 0.61
CA TYR A 900 -14.16 12.46 2.07
C TYR A 900 -15.54 12.62 2.68
N ASP A 901 -16.47 13.22 1.93
CA ASP A 901 -17.83 13.47 2.39
C ASP A 901 -18.66 12.18 2.53
N VAL A 902 -18.27 11.05 1.90
CA VAL A 902 -19.04 9.78 1.86
C VAL A 902 -18.26 8.47 2.13
N GLY A 903 -16.93 8.50 2.20
CA GLY A 903 -16.05 7.36 2.43
C GLY A 903 -15.10 7.56 3.61
N GLY A 904 -15.16 8.74 4.25
CA GLY A 904 -14.41 9.08 5.45
C GLY A 904 -12.97 9.47 5.19
N GLN A 905 -12.61 10.66 5.67
CA GLN A 905 -11.22 11.11 5.75
C GLN A 905 -10.43 10.25 6.75
N TYR A 906 -9.17 9.93 6.44
CA TYR A 906 -8.28 9.17 7.31
C TYR A 906 -8.24 9.76 8.73
N ARG A 907 -8.57 8.95 9.74
CA ARG A 907 -8.42 9.34 11.15
C ARG A 907 -7.05 8.87 11.64
N ARG A 908 -6.22 9.83 12.05
CA ARG A 908 -4.86 9.52 12.50
C ARG A 908 -4.88 8.60 13.71
N ASN A 909 -4.19 7.47 13.61
CA ASN A 909 -3.88 6.60 14.72
C ASN A 909 -2.61 7.12 15.44
N MET A 910 -2.71 7.37 16.76
CA MET A 910 -1.55 7.57 17.65
C MET A 910 -1.40 6.38 18.56
#